data_AF-A0A7X7N831-F1
#
_entry.id   AF-A0A7X7N831-F1
#
_cell.length_a   1.000
_cell.length_b   1.000
_cell.length_c   1.000
_cell.angle_alpha   90.00
_cell.angle_beta   90.00
_cell.angle_gamma   90.00
#
_symmetry.space_group_name_H-M   'P 1'
#
loop_
_entity.id
_entity.type
_entity.pdbx_description
1 polymer ?
#
loop_
_entity_poly.entity_id
_entity_poly.type
_entity_poly.pdbx_seq_one_letter_code
_entity_poly.pdbx_strand_id
1 'polypeptide(L)'
;MKHLLPLLMLPILASAQPASLQVANLTFKLESEATATLKLGNNAIRITQLWQVNFIDHPPVNSTTFTKEPWNGKITVKQEPNAIVIQGRSNDLDLDIIATKAGDALDFKVNIVKTKIHVSHVYLPHATEFPIEGMDKVVFPHRGSESMGLAFLPEFFRKHADGNTKWNQVMSGDKGYISLFGAPLQSLEDHTPILPLRVTEEGKKWYTEGLINDVERISYRVNRPPAEGQAELSLVENDSGSMLAGTRFGGKGWLFRFTGNGNDTYNDNGRHVMRYLFNATMNAILQREPELVTKKRIALASLKNGPLHGGWTPTPVADWENYFPGASFIREAEAEFVRLESPEAIRSALQDPNVGLILNPYGEIYPGGDASKLLDDLKLLKAFVQRGGIWWETGGFPFFYVLIPQPYESFSASYPSAVADFVHFAYGPSGLAIFGVQPLMRKPWDMERIVNPTSLDIAGLGHAANFTHGWMTAINPGSAWKSPPLRWQGNLSTPKIALEEVARVQEIKGSLEDKVTKPGILDKLKGAVLVRTGIATAEKQIEALKHLPKGSIVHYTEYLKGGFDKQYPDHLPVNPRFGSDDDLATFIKACQDSGHLAMPYTNTSWWCTDPKGPTFEQAGEAPLAKNRNGSPRKERYGNNEGYSICFYHPAVQDAHRNVSKDMSEKYPNDIVLQDQVGSRSWLWNFNPLEPNFACGNDGMLSLSMEDAQNVPIATENGYDRVLNFETMICGAAWGMIPAKAQHETRHAKYRFPQGEWEFFPILSYLGHDQCIFTTHDLGHFISTPDQVAAALAFGYAMSYYWHQNSHQNPPQVHWLNWLDALQKTICAQYAGKKLLDFTYPQTGSDHQKPHELIYTQFQGNVTIVANTGETNVPLKNLLANTAFTKEERDWLDTITLPPFGFYASVPNARAARIFDKEGTPVSIAVQLKNKNIDGVVLAPSATTLQILVPDSWKSAKVNLLDSKYAVKSAFKGNILEITLPKYQDDYEEMPVDYATKAPKTIKATKPVVAIVSPKDLKHPHLPADIDLWEKHLKHFLSEEGIDVIRISDLGELVRLLKLPPSPERPFAIVSPAGETVFGLPEIKPLDFIQMIKNYVNTGGIWWGTGGYPFFYYLAVRSDGSTIFTHLGGSGSSIFGITCPGGPVDQPKRPLTLTEEGKRWFSKQRAERLKYATANAQRPFLTPPETLVLVKGGKDNYVAPIRADGWGFLFNLGGFSVDKEVASDIIAGTIIFLWNNPWPQPPTPPRQVAWKLQ
;
A
#
# COMPACT_ATOMS: atom_id res chain seq x y z
N MET A 1 -14.80 -70.14 -72.40
CA MET A 1 -15.15 -68.73 -72.67
C MET A 1 -15.80 -68.12 -71.44
N LYS A 2 -15.04 -67.39 -70.61
CA LYS A 2 -15.51 -66.39 -69.62
C LYS A 2 -14.25 -65.72 -69.04
N HIS A 3 -13.68 -64.80 -69.81
CA HIS A 3 -12.59 -63.90 -69.44
C HIS A 3 -12.87 -62.54 -70.07
N LEU A 4 -12.94 -61.46 -69.28
CA LEU A 4 -12.26 -60.16 -69.49
C LEU A 4 -12.69 -59.12 -68.43
N LEU A 5 -11.67 -58.44 -67.88
CA LEU A 5 -11.55 -57.36 -66.87
C LEU A 5 -12.43 -56.09 -67.10
N PRO A 6 -12.48 -55.07 -66.20
CA PRO A 6 -11.53 -54.65 -65.13
C PRO A 6 -12.18 -54.36 -63.75
N LEU A 7 -11.52 -54.38 -62.57
CA LEU A 7 -10.22 -53.87 -62.12
C LEU A 7 -10.07 -52.35 -62.19
N LEU A 8 -10.85 -51.61 -61.38
CA LEU A 8 -10.55 -50.26 -60.86
C LEU A 8 -11.71 -49.84 -59.94
N MET A 9 -11.38 -49.46 -58.70
CA MET A 9 -12.19 -48.76 -57.66
C MET A 9 -12.01 -49.42 -56.27
N LEU A 10 -10.75 -49.50 -55.81
CA LEU A 10 -10.45 -49.41 -54.39
C LEU A 10 -10.12 -47.94 -54.14
N PRO A 11 -10.92 -47.17 -53.39
CA PRO A 11 -10.44 -45.90 -52.88
C PRO A 11 -9.36 -46.26 -51.86
N ILE A 12 -8.10 -46.02 -52.23
CA ILE A 12 -7.02 -45.88 -51.26
C ILE A 12 -7.44 -44.70 -50.39
N LEU A 13 -8.05 -44.99 -49.24
CA LEU A 13 -8.09 -44.09 -48.10
C LEU A 13 -6.62 -43.90 -47.69
N ALA A 14 -5.94 -42.99 -48.38
CA ALA A 14 -4.70 -42.42 -47.89
C ALA A 14 -5.08 -41.66 -46.63
N SER A 15 -4.99 -42.32 -45.47
CA SER A 15 -4.98 -41.62 -44.20
C SER A 15 -3.81 -40.66 -44.28
N ALA A 16 -4.09 -39.36 -44.44
CA ALA A 16 -3.06 -38.33 -44.39
C ALA A 16 -2.23 -38.57 -43.13
N GLN A 17 -0.93 -38.81 -43.28
CA GLN A 17 -0.07 -38.93 -42.11
C GLN A 17 -0.25 -37.66 -41.26
N PRO A 18 -0.44 -37.79 -39.94
CA PRO A 18 -0.59 -36.63 -39.08
C PRO A 18 0.68 -35.77 -39.17
N ALA A 19 0.50 -34.49 -39.52
CA ALA A 19 1.60 -33.53 -39.61
C ALA A 19 2.26 -33.40 -38.23
N SER A 20 3.59 -33.52 -38.17
CA SER A 20 4.32 -33.46 -36.91
C SER A 20 5.69 -32.82 -37.05
N LEU A 21 6.15 -32.20 -35.96
CA LEU A 21 7.48 -31.62 -35.82
C LEU A 21 8.10 -32.10 -34.52
N GLN A 22 9.32 -32.60 -34.62
CA GLN A 22 10.13 -32.96 -33.46
C GLN A 22 11.35 -32.03 -33.40
N VAL A 23 11.57 -31.45 -32.22
CA VAL A 23 12.69 -30.56 -31.90
C VAL A 23 13.12 -30.81 -30.47
N ALA A 24 14.40 -31.12 -30.23
CA ALA A 24 14.91 -31.48 -28.91
C ALA A 24 14.01 -32.50 -28.20
N ASN A 25 13.45 -32.16 -27.03
CA ASN A 25 12.53 -32.97 -26.25
C ASN A 25 11.04 -32.66 -26.50
N LEU A 26 10.73 -31.84 -27.51
CA LEU A 26 9.39 -31.48 -27.93
C LEU A 26 8.96 -32.28 -29.17
N THR A 27 7.75 -32.82 -29.12
CA THR A 27 7.06 -33.35 -30.31
C THR A 27 5.71 -32.69 -30.44
N PHE A 28 5.57 -31.82 -31.44
CA PHE A 28 4.30 -31.21 -31.82
C PHE A 28 3.63 -32.08 -32.88
N LYS A 29 2.37 -32.45 -32.65
CA LYS A 29 1.56 -33.25 -33.56
C LYS A 29 0.22 -32.58 -33.78
N LEU A 30 -0.11 -32.33 -35.04
CA LEU A 30 -1.42 -31.85 -35.42
C LEU A 30 -2.40 -33.03 -35.40
N GLU A 31 -3.44 -32.95 -34.57
CA GLU A 31 -4.44 -34.02 -34.42
C GLU A 31 -5.63 -33.81 -35.37
N SER A 32 -5.95 -32.54 -35.65
CA SER A 32 -6.94 -32.12 -36.65
C SER A 32 -6.59 -30.74 -37.18
N GLU A 33 -7.37 -30.22 -38.13
CA GLU A 33 -7.26 -28.83 -38.59
C GLU A 33 -7.44 -27.79 -37.47
N ALA A 34 -8.01 -28.20 -36.32
CA ALA A 34 -8.36 -27.30 -35.22
C ALA A 34 -7.57 -27.54 -33.92
N THR A 35 -6.99 -28.73 -33.73
CA THR A 35 -6.43 -29.22 -32.47
C THR A 35 -5.05 -29.86 -32.64
N ALA A 36 -4.23 -29.80 -31.60
CA ALA A 36 -2.89 -30.39 -31.60
C ALA A 36 -2.52 -30.95 -30.23
N THR A 37 -1.46 -31.75 -30.20
CA THR A 37 -0.81 -32.21 -28.97
C THR A 37 0.67 -31.87 -29.02
N LEU A 38 1.21 -31.37 -27.90
CA LEU A 38 2.64 -31.23 -27.69
C LEU A 38 3.09 -32.22 -26.61
N LYS A 39 4.07 -33.06 -26.93
CA LYS A 39 4.72 -33.95 -25.96
C LYS A 39 5.99 -33.28 -25.44
N LEU A 40 6.09 -33.13 -24.12
CA LEU A 40 7.29 -32.68 -23.38
C LEU A 40 7.71 -33.81 -22.44
N GLY A 41 8.71 -34.60 -22.83
CA GLY A 41 9.07 -35.81 -22.07
C GLY A 41 7.88 -36.77 -21.96
N ASN A 42 7.39 -37.03 -20.75
CA ASN A 42 6.20 -37.87 -20.50
C ASN A 42 4.88 -37.08 -20.47
N ASN A 43 4.94 -35.75 -20.43
CA ASN A 43 3.75 -34.90 -20.32
C ASN A 43 3.13 -34.66 -21.71
N ALA A 44 1.82 -34.83 -21.83
CA ALA A 44 1.05 -34.53 -23.03
C ALA A 44 0.24 -33.26 -22.81
N ILE A 45 0.67 -32.17 -23.45
CA ILE A 45 0.02 -30.86 -23.42
C ILE A 45 -0.98 -30.81 -24.58
N ARG A 46 -2.23 -30.48 -24.30
CA ARG A 46 -3.30 -30.46 -25.31
C ARG A 46 -3.54 -29.04 -25.79
N ILE A 47 -3.61 -28.87 -27.11
CA ILE A 47 -4.07 -27.63 -27.74
C ILE A 47 -5.48 -27.88 -28.26
N THR A 48 -6.47 -27.42 -27.51
CA THR A 48 -7.90 -27.65 -27.81
C THR A 48 -8.43 -26.65 -28.84
N GLN A 49 -7.77 -25.50 -28.97
CA GLN A 49 -7.99 -24.55 -30.05
C GLN A 49 -6.65 -23.95 -30.50
N LEU A 50 -6.28 -24.23 -31.75
CA LEU A 50 -4.98 -23.81 -32.27
C LEU A 50 -4.85 -22.30 -32.44
N TRP A 51 -5.91 -21.60 -32.83
CA TRP A 51 -5.86 -20.15 -33.03
C TRP A 51 -7.24 -19.51 -32.86
N GLN A 52 -7.26 -18.22 -32.53
CA GLN A 52 -8.45 -17.38 -32.51
C GLN A 52 -8.12 -15.98 -33.04
N VAL A 53 -9.04 -15.40 -33.82
CA VAL A 53 -9.00 -14.02 -34.26
C VAL A 53 -10.18 -13.29 -33.63
N ASN A 54 -9.90 -12.24 -32.85
CA ASN A 54 -10.93 -11.34 -32.34
C ASN A 54 -11.02 -10.11 -33.25
N PHE A 55 -12.24 -9.64 -33.47
CA PHE A 55 -12.52 -8.47 -34.28
C PHE A 55 -13.06 -7.33 -33.42
N ILE A 56 -13.11 -6.13 -33.98
CA ILE A 56 -13.85 -5.03 -33.35
C ILE A 56 -15.30 -5.05 -33.84
N ASP A 57 -16.25 -4.94 -32.90
CA ASP A 57 -17.70 -4.92 -33.16
C ASP A 57 -18.23 -6.16 -33.91
N HIS A 58 -17.50 -7.28 -33.86
CA HIS A 58 -17.88 -8.53 -34.53
C HIS A 58 -17.46 -9.75 -33.68
N PRO A 59 -18.25 -10.84 -33.63
CA PRO A 59 -17.90 -12.04 -32.88
C PRO A 59 -16.55 -12.63 -33.31
N PRO A 60 -15.77 -13.23 -32.38
CA PRO A 60 -14.50 -13.87 -32.68
C PRO A 60 -14.70 -15.13 -33.54
N VAL A 61 -13.64 -15.52 -34.26
CA VAL A 61 -13.57 -16.79 -34.98
C VAL A 61 -12.34 -17.57 -34.56
N ASN A 62 -12.47 -18.88 -34.39
CA ASN A 62 -11.38 -19.75 -33.96
C ASN A 62 -11.27 -20.97 -34.86
N SER A 63 -10.23 -21.76 -34.61
CA SER A 63 -9.91 -22.96 -35.40
C SER A 63 -11.04 -24.00 -35.46
N THR A 64 -12.00 -23.99 -34.53
CA THR A 64 -13.15 -24.94 -34.50
C THR A 64 -14.44 -24.38 -35.12
N THR A 65 -14.54 -23.06 -35.28
CA THR A 65 -15.72 -22.38 -35.82
C THR A 65 -15.50 -21.83 -37.23
N PHE A 66 -14.25 -21.69 -37.69
CA PHE A 66 -13.92 -21.11 -38.98
C PHE A 66 -14.54 -21.82 -40.19
N THR A 67 -14.67 -23.16 -40.14
CA THR A 67 -15.27 -23.96 -41.22
C THR A 67 -16.80 -23.99 -41.18
N LYS A 68 -17.43 -23.34 -40.19
CA LYS A 68 -18.88 -23.27 -40.00
C LYS A 68 -19.42 -21.91 -40.42
N GLU A 69 -20.74 -21.82 -40.60
CA GLU A 69 -21.44 -20.54 -40.74
C GLU A 69 -21.12 -19.60 -39.55
N PRO A 70 -20.89 -18.29 -39.78
CA PRO A 70 -21.00 -17.58 -41.06
C PRO A 70 -19.72 -17.58 -41.92
N TRP A 71 -18.60 -18.15 -41.44
CA TRP A 71 -17.29 -17.99 -42.08
C TRP A 71 -17.08 -18.92 -43.27
N ASN A 72 -17.64 -20.14 -43.23
CA ASN A 72 -17.54 -21.14 -44.31
C ASN A 72 -16.12 -21.32 -44.86
N GLY A 73 -15.12 -21.20 -43.99
CA GLY A 73 -13.72 -21.22 -44.35
C GLY A 73 -13.26 -22.61 -44.80
N LYS A 74 -12.21 -22.63 -45.63
CA LYS A 74 -11.51 -23.85 -46.05
C LYS A 74 -10.12 -23.86 -45.42
N ILE A 75 -9.73 -25.00 -44.84
CA ILE A 75 -8.41 -25.19 -44.25
C ILE A 75 -7.60 -26.15 -45.14
N THR A 76 -6.30 -25.90 -45.28
CA THR A 76 -5.36 -26.81 -45.94
C THR A 76 -4.08 -26.89 -45.13
N VAL A 77 -3.61 -28.11 -44.85
CA VAL A 77 -2.39 -28.37 -44.09
C VAL A 77 -1.29 -28.84 -45.04
N LYS A 78 -0.11 -28.25 -44.92
CA LYS A 78 1.11 -28.63 -45.64
C LYS A 78 2.21 -28.96 -44.64
N GLN A 79 2.74 -30.19 -44.73
CA GLN A 79 3.95 -30.59 -44.02
C GLN A 79 5.17 -30.25 -44.89
N GLU A 80 6.07 -29.46 -44.35
CA GLU A 80 7.39 -29.18 -44.90
C GLU A 80 8.47 -29.84 -44.02
N PRO A 81 9.73 -29.97 -44.50
CA PRO A 81 10.79 -30.63 -43.72
C PRO A 81 11.01 -30.03 -42.33
N ASN A 82 10.85 -28.71 -42.20
CA ASN A 82 11.08 -27.96 -40.97
C ASN A 82 9.86 -27.17 -40.49
N ALA A 83 8.70 -27.31 -41.14
CA ALA A 83 7.52 -26.53 -40.79
C ALA A 83 6.21 -27.28 -41.04
N ILE A 84 5.16 -26.85 -40.36
CA ILE A 84 3.77 -27.18 -40.68
C ILE A 84 3.08 -25.86 -40.99
N VAL A 85 2.48 -25.76 -42.16
CA VAL A 85 1.75 -24.57 -42.63
C VAL A 85 0.27 -24.92 -42.75
N ILE A 86 -0.58 -24.22 -42.02
CA ILE A 86 -2.03 -24.36 -42.03
C ILE A 86 -2.63 -23.11 -42.65
N GLN A 87 -3.25 -23.24 -43.81
CA GLN A 87 -3.80 -22.14 -44.59
C GLN A 87 -5.32 -22.12 -44.44
N GLY A 88 -5.87 -21.10 -43.80
CA GLY A 88 -7.31 -20.85 -43.72
C GLY A 88 -7.74 -19.80 -44.74
N ARG A 89 -8.76 -20.09 -45.54
CA ARG A 89 -9.29 -19.18 -46.57
C ARG A 89 -10.80 -19.03 -46.46
N SER A 90 -11.30 -17.81 -46.49
CA SER A 90 -12.74 -17.51 -46.45
C SER A 90 -13.05 -16.23 -47.23
N ASN A 91 -14.33 -15.85 -47.30
CA ASN A 91 -14.71 -14.61 -47.97
C ASN A 91 -14.14 -13.36 -47.27
N ASP A 92 -14.05 -13.41 -45.93
CA ASP A 92 -13.80 -12.22 -45.11
C ASP A 92 -12.48 -12.28 -44.33
N LEU A 93 -11.84 -13.45 -44.24
CA LEU A 93 -10.57 -13.64 -43.54
C LEU A 93 -9.74 -14.76 -44.19
N ASP A 94 -8.52 -14.41 -44.61
CA ASP A 94 -7.47 -15.35 -45.02
C ASP A 94 -6.30 -15.27 -44.05
N LEU A 95 -5.87 -16.42 -43.53
CA LEU A 95 -4.74 -16.50 -42.61
C LEU A 95 -3.87 -17.73 -42.85
N ASP A 96 -2.60 -17.63 -42.47
CA ASP A 96 -1.66 -18.75 -42.42
C ASP A 96 -1.14 -18.90 -40.98
N ILE A 97 -1.26 -20.10 -40.42
CA ILE A 97 -0.63 -20.50 -39.16
C ILE A 97 0.59 -21.36 -39.49
N ILE A 98 1.73 -21.01 -38.92
CA ILE A 98 3.01 -21.63 -39.24
C ILE A 98 3.67 -22.07 -37.94
N ALA A 99 3.93 -23.37 -37.80
CA ALA A 99 4.81 -23.92 -36.77
C ALA A 99 6.13 -24.31 -37.43
N THR A 100 7.28 -23.82 -36.95
CA THR A 100 8.60 -24.04 -37.59
C THR A 100 9.66 -24.42 -36.57
N LYS A 101 10.59 -25.32 -36.96
CA LYS A 101 11.78 -25.63 -36.15
C LYS A 101 12.74 -24.43 -36.14
N ALA A 102 13.13 -23.98 -34.96
CA ALA A 102 14.06 -22.87 -34.74
C ALA A 102 15.16 -23.29 -33.77
N GLY A 103 16.21 -23.94 -34.28
CA GLY A 103 17.23 -24.57 -33.44
C GLY A 103 16.60 -25.68 -32.58
N ASP A 104 16.74 -25.57 -31.26
CA ASP A 104 16.14 -26.48 -30.27
C ASP A 104 14.73 -26.06 -29.81
N ALA A 105 14.13 -25.09 -30.48
CA ALA A 105 12.80 -24.58 -30.17
C ALA A 105 11.80 -24.76 -31.32
N LEU A 106 10.52 -24.58 -31.00
CA LEU A 106 9.41 -24.51 -31.94
C LEU A 106 8.87 -23.07 -31.96
N ASP A 107 8.90 -22.42 -33.12
CA ASP A 107 8.35 -21.07 -33.29
C ASP A 107 6.97 -21.15 -33.96
N PHE A 108 5.98 -20.50 -33.37
CA PHE A 108 4.64 -20.32 -33.93
C PHE A 108 4.48 -18.90 -34.50
N LYS A 109 3.90 -18.79 -35.70
CA LYS A 109 3.61 -17.51 -36.37
C LYS A 109 2.22 -17.53 -36.97
N VAL A 110 1.61 -16.36 -37.04
CA VAL A 110 0.38 -16.12 -37.79
C VAL A 110 0.62 -15.01 -38.81
N ASN A 111 0.17 -15.25 -40.04
CA ASN A 111 0.07 -14.23 -41.07
C ASN A 111 -1.41 -14.00 -41.38
N ILE A 112 -1.91 -12.80 -41.12
CA ILE A 112 -3.19 -12.36 -41.70
C ILE A 112 -2.88 -11.93 -43.13
N VAL A 113 -3.32 -12.73 -44.09
CA VAL A 113 -3.07 -12.49 -45.53
C VAL A 113 -4.06 -11.46 -46.05
N LYS A 114 -5.31 -11.53 -45.58
CA LYS A 114 -6.40 -10.63 -45.96
C LYS A 114 -7.46 -10.63 -44.87
N THR A 115 -8.03 -9.47 -44.58
CA THR A 115 -9.24 -9.37 -43.76
C THR A 115 -10.17 -8.29 -44.32
N LYS A 116 -11.49 -8.51 -44.31
CA LYS A 116 -12.50 -7.46 -44.57
C LYS A 116 -13.03 -6.82 -43.29
N ILE A 117 -12.73 -7.43 -42.13
CA ILE A 117 -13.20 -7.01 -40.82
C ILE A 117 -12.00 -6.53 -40.01
N HIS A 118 -12.18 -5.48 -39.20
CA HIS A 118 -11.09 -4.96 -38.39
C HIS A 118 -10.71 -5.96 -37.29
N VAL A 119 -9.47 -6.44 -37.29
CA VAL A 119 -8.97 -7.39 -36.28
C VAL A 119 -8.46 -6.61 -35.07
N SER A 120 -8.79 -7.05 -33.86
CA SER A 120 -8.25 -6.49 -32.62
C SER A 120 -7.10 -7.33 -32.06
N HIS A 121 -7.28 -8.66 -32.02
CA HIS A 121 -6.32 -9.60 -31.43
C HIS A 121 -6.18 -10.87 -32.27
N VAL A 122 -5.00 -11.49 -32.19
CA VAL A 122 -4.76 -12.83 -32.75
C VAL A 122 -4.08 -13.71 -31.71
N TYR A 123 -4.71 -14.82 -31.35
CA TYR A 123 -4.23 -15.78 -30.35
C TYR A 123 -3.64 -17.01 -31.01
N LEU A 124 -2.45 -17.44 -30.55
CA LEU A 124 -1.75 -18.59 -31.09
C LEU A 124 -0.64 -19.10 -30.13
N PRO A 125 -0.68 -20.37 -29.70
CA PRO A 125 -1.86 -21.21 -29.60
C PRO A 125 -2.93 -20.59 -28.68
N HIS A 126 -4.21 -20.70 -29.03
CA HIS A 126 -5.27 -20.02 -28.27
C HIS A 126 -5.62 -20.73 -26.96
N ALA A 127 -6.01 -22.00 -26.98
CA ALA A 127 -6.40 -22.72 -25.76
C ALA A 127 -5.47 -23.93 -25.55
N THR A 128 -4.56 -23.80 -24.58
CA THR A 128 -3.54 -24.82 -24.29
C THR A 128 -3.68 -25.31 -22.86
N GLU A 129 -3.94 -26.61 -22.70
CA GLU A 129 -4.10 -27.29 -21.42
C GLU A 129 -2.79 -27.99 -21.02
N PHE A 130 -2.18 -27.48 -19.95
CA PHE A 130 -1.00 -28.04 -19.30
C PHE A 130 -1.43 -28.94 -18.12
N PRO A 131 -1.11 -30.24 -18.11
CA PRO A 131 -1.56 -31.14 -17.05
C PRO A 131 -0.98 -30.74 -15.69
N ILE A 132 -1.80 -30.72 -14.64
CA ILE A 132 -1.30 -30.40 -13.28
C ILE A 132 -0.51 -31.56 -12.64
N GLU A 133 -0.68 -32.78 -13.13
CA GLU A 133 0.04 -33.94 -12.61
C GLU A 133 1.54 -33.82 -12.95
N GLY A 134 2.39 -33.89 -11.92
CA GLY A 134 3.84 -33.73 -12.06
C GLY A 134 4.30 -32.28 -12.30
N MET A 135 3.40 -31.29 -12.26
CA MET A 135 3.74 -29.87 -12.31
C MET A 135 4.31 -29.39 -10.98
N ASP A 136 5.42 -28.67 -11.00
CA ASP A 136 5.98 -28.06 -9.79
C ASP A 136 5.41 -26.66 -9.59
N LYS A 137 5.45 -25.84 -10.65
CA LYS A 137 4.93 -24.46 -10.69
C LYS A 137 4.89 -23.89 -12.10
N VAL A 138 4.19 -22.77 -12.25
CA VAL A 138 4.18 -21.94 -13.45
C VAL A 138 4.69 -20.55 -13.12
N VAL A 139 5.86 -20.18 -13.64
CA VAL A 139 6.38 -18.80 -13.53
C VAL A 139 5.68 -17.92 -14.55
N PHE A 140 5.09 -16.82 -14.07
CA PHE A 140 4.19 -15.97 -14.85
C PHE A 140 4.49 -14.48 -14.57
N PRO A 141 4.37 -13.58 -15.58
CA PRO A 141 4.73 -12.19 -15.39
C PRO A 141 3.61 -11.45 -14.66
N HIS A 142 3.97 -10.53 -13.77
CA HIS A 142 3.03 -9.59 -13.16
C HIS A 142 3.18 -8.23 -13.85
N ARG A 143 2.15 -7.38 -13.76
CA ARG A 143 2.29 -5.92 -13.94
C ARG A 143 3.52 -5.39 -13.19
N GLY A 144 4.40 -4.70 -13.89
CA GLY A 144 5.68 -4.18 -13.41
C GLY A 144 5.58 -3.06 -12.37
N SER A 145 4.38 -2.54 -12.10
CA SER A 145 4.15 -1.71 -10.92
C SER A 145 3.92 -2.52 -9.65
N GLU A 146 3.49 -3.78 -9.76
CA GLU A 146 3.07 -4.58 -8.62
C GLU A 146 4.21 -5.47 -8.09
N SER A 147 4.83 -6.28 -8.93
CA SER A 147 5.95 -7.14 -8.51
C SER A 147 6.93 -7.39 -9.65
N MET A 148 8.07 -8.00 -9.32
CA MET A 148 9.05 -8.49 -10.28
C MET A 148 8.63 -9.77 -11.03
N GLY A 149 7.44 -10.32 -10.74
CA GLY A 149 6.93 -11.60 -11.25
C GLY A 149 6.31 -12.47 -10.16
N LEU A 150 5.67 -13.56 -10.57
CA LEU A 150 5.01 -14.53 -9.70
C LEU A 150 5.31 -15.96 -10.17
N ALA A 151 5.02 -16.93 -9.31
CA ALA A 151 4.79 -18.30 -9.72
C ALA A 151 3.49 -18.84 -9.11
N PHE A 152 2.70 -19.55 -9.92
CA PHE A 152 1.49 -20.24 -9.50
C PHE A 152 1.80 -21.71 -9.23
N LEU A 153 1.36 -22.21 -8.08
CA LEU A 153 1.53 -23.60 -7.69
C LEU A 153 0.38 -24.46 -8.25
N PRO A 154 0.51 -25.79 -8.31
CA PRO A 154 -0.51 -26.68 -8.88
C PRO A 154 -1.92 -26.48 -8.30
N GLU A 155 -2.01 -26.12 -7.02
CA GLU A 155 -3.27 -25.90 -6.32
C GLU A 155 -4.06 -24.68 -6.83
N PHE A 156 -3.39 -23.67 -7.40
CA PHE A 156 -4.04 -22.54 -8.08
C PHE A 156 -4.95 -23.00 -9.22
N PHE A 157 -4.59 -24.10 -9.88
CA PHE A 157 -5.32 -24.63 -11.05
C PHE A 157 -6.38 -25.67 -10.67
N ARG A 158 -6.39 -26.14 -9.42
CA ARG A 158 -7.38 -27.08 -8.94
C ARG A 158 -8.70 -26.38 -8.63
N LYS A 159 -9.75 -27.19 -8.45
CA LYS A 159 -10.97 -26.68 -7.85
C LYS A 159 -10.68 -26.37 -6.38
N HIS A 160 -10.94 -25.14 -5.96
CA HIS A 160 -10.69 -24.75 -4.57
C HIS A 160 -11.57 -25.56 -3.61
N ALA A 161 -10.96 -26.01 -2.52
CA ALA A 161 -11.68 -26.64 -1.42
C ALA A 161 -12.55 -25.60 -0.69
N ASP A 162 -13.60 -26.08 -0.02
CA ASP A 162 -14.48 -25.24 0.79
C ASP A 162 -13.65 -24.46 1.83
N GLY A 163 -13.63 -23.13 1.68
CA GLY A 163 -12.87 -22.22 2.54
C GLY A 163 -11.57 -21.66 1.95
N ASN A 164 -11.18 -22.02 0.73
CA ASN A 164 -10.16 -21.32 -0.09
C ASN A 164 -10.77 -20.66 -1.35
N THR A 165 -12.06 -20.85 -1.59
CA THR A 165 -12.80 -20.27 -2.71
C THR A 165 -12.91 -18.75 -2.58
N LYS A 166 -12.46 -18.00 -3.58
CA LYS A 166 -12.71 -16.56 -3.70
C LYS A 166 -14.12 -16.28 -4.20
N TRP A 167 -14.47 -15.00 -4.26
CA TRP A 167 -15.78 -14.54 -4.71
C TRP A 167 -15.66 -13.62 -5.92
N ASN A 168 -16.47 -13.88 -6.93
CA ASN A 168 -16.67 -13.01 -8.09
C ASN A 168 -17.98 -12.26 -7.97
N GLN A 169 -18.02 -11.04 -8.53
CA GLN A 169 -19.25 -10.26 -8.63
C GLN A 169 -19.93 -10.54 -9.96
N VAL A 170 -21.20 -10.93 -9.92
CA VAL A 170 -22.03 -11.08 -11.13
C VAL A 170 -23.10 -10.01 -11.12
N MET A 171 -23.14 -9.21 -12.19
CA MET A 171 -24.13 -8.16 -12.37
C MET A 171 -25.53 -8.77 -12.52
N SER A 172 -26.45 -8.37 -11.64
CA SER A 172 -27.87 -8.69 -11.69
C SER A 172 -28.72 -7.52 -12.20
N GLY A 173 -28.15 -6.31 -12.22
CA GLY A 173 -28.80 -5.08 -12.65
C GLY A 173 -29.81 -4.57 -11.63
N ASP A 174 -30.80 -3.82 -12.09
CA ASP A 174 -31.86 -3.22 -11.27
C ASP A 174 -32.88 -4.23 -10.71
N LYS A 175 -32.89 -5.47 -11.21
CA LYS A 175 -33.87 -6.52 -10.86
C LYS A 175 -34.03 -6.72 -9.36
N GLY A 176 -32.92 -6.74 -8.63
CA GLY A 176 -32.93 -6.94 -7.17
C GLY A 176 -33.70 -5.82 -6.47
N TYR A 177 -33.36 -4.57 -6.79
CA TYR A 177 -34.02 -3.40 -6.21
C TYR A 177 -35.50 -3.29 -6.61
N ILE A 178 -35.82 -3.50 -7.90
CA ILE A 178 -37.21 -3.49 -8.40
C ILE A 178 -38.06 -4.52 -7.65
N SER A 179 -37.52 -5.69 -7.35
CA SER A 179 -38.28 -6.75 -6.64
C SER A 179 -38.74 -6.34 -5.23
N LEU A 180 -38.00 -5.43 -4.57
CA LEU A 180 -38.33 -4.94 -3.24
C LEU A 180 -39.16 -3.65 -3.28
N PHE A 181 -38.82 -2.72 -4.17
CA PHE A 181 -39.35 -1.35 -4.18
C PHE A 181 -40.29 -1.04 -5.35
N GLY A 182 -40.52 -1.98 -6.27
CA GLY A 182 -41.50 -1.89 -7.36
C GLY A 182 -41.06 -1.08 -8.59
N ALA A 183 -39.96 -0.32 -8.51
CA ALA A 183 -39.41 0.47 -9.61
C ALA A 183 -37.87 0.59 -9.49
N PRO A 184 -37.16 0.96 -10.57
CA PRO A 184 -35.71 1.20 -10.52
C PRO A 184 -35.35 2.33 -9.54
N LEU A 185 -34.10 2.30 -9.06
CA LEU A 185 -33.54 3.37 -8.24
C LEU A 185 -33.20 4.60 -9.09
N GLN A 186 -33.34 5.80 -8.52
CA GLN A 186 -32.82 7.01 -9.14
C GLN A 186 -31.28 6.96 -9.16
N SER A 187 -30.71 6.95 -10.36
CA SER A 187 -29.26 6.93 -10.57
C SER A 187 -28.80 8.26 -11.16
N LEU A 188 -28.14 9.07 -10.33
CA LEU A 188 -27.46 10.29 -10.78
C LEU A 188 -26.07 9.95 -11.34
N GLU A 189 -25.41 10.93 -11.97
CA GLU A 189 -24.04 10.75 -12.43
C GLU A 189 -23.10 10.37 -11.27
N ASP A 190 -22.15 9.48 -11.54
CA ASP A 190 -21.17 9.03 -10.53
C ASP A 190 -20.42 10.21 -9.90
N HIS A 191 -20.19 11.27 -10.69
CA HIS A 191 -19.47 12.47 -10.30
C HIS A 191 -20.36 13.66 -9.88
N THR A 192 -21.63 13.46 -9.50
CA THR A 192 -22.50 14.51 -8.91
C THR A 192 -21.81 15.30 -7.77
N PRO A 193 -21.96 16.62 -7.63
CA PRO A 193 -21.25 17.41 -6.62
C PRO A 193 -21.40 16.88 -5.18
N ILE A 194 -20.34 17.06 -4.38
CA ILE A 194 -20.38 16.82 -2.93
C ILE A 194 -21.08 18.02 -2.30
N LEU A 195 -22.22 17.79 -1.65
CA LEU A 195 -23.08 18.87 -1.11
C LEU A 195 -23.26 18.74 0.41
N PRO A 196 -23.47 19.85 1.14
CA PRO A 196 -23.70 19.83 2.58
C PRO A 196 -24.88 18.92 2.98
N LEU A 197 -24.71 18.15 4.04
CA LEU A 197 -25.77 17.34 4.63
C LEU A 197 -26.68 18.19 5.52
N ARG A 198 -27.92 17.75 5.65
CA ARG A 198 -28.91 18.25 6.61
C ARG A 198 -29.63 17.10 7.28
N VAL A 199 -29.89 17.23 8.58
CA VAL A 199 -30.73 16.26 9.30
C VAL A 199 -32.19 16.64 9.09
N THR A 200 -33.02 15.68 8.66
CA THR A 200 -34.45 15.95 8.40
C THR A 200 -35.20 16.19 9.71
N GLU A 201 -36.42 16.75 9.63
CA GLU A 201 -37.28 16.91 10.82
C GLU A 201 -37.56 15.58 11.52
N GLU A 202 -37.60 14.48 10.77
CA GLU A 202 -37.68 13.15 11.37
C GLU A 202 -36.34 12.76 12.00
N GLY A 203 -35.21 12.92 11.31
CA GLY A 203 -33.88 12.67 11.84
C GLY A 203 -33.56 13.42 13.14
N LYS A 204 -34.05 14.65 13.30
CA LYS A 204 -33.89 15.45 14.52
C LYS A 204 -34.57 14.81 15.74
N LYS A 205 -35.58 13.95 15.53
CA LYS A 205 -36.19 13.17 16.61
C LYS A 205 -35.31 11.98 16.99
N TRP A 206 -34.53 11.44 16.05
CA TRP A 206 -33.72 10.23 16.22
C TRP A 206 -32.34 10.55 16.81
N TYR A 207 -31.79 11.72 16.51
CA TYR A 207 -30.42 12.07 16.81
C TYR A 207 -30.31 13.14 17.90
N THR A 208 -29.18 13.13 18.60
CA THR A 208 -28.85 14.17 19.59
C THR A 208 -28.43 15.46 18.87
N GLU A 209 -28.58 16.60 19.56
CA GLU A 209 -28.17 17.91 19.02
C GLU A 209 -26.69 17.96 18.61
N GLY A 210 -25.82 17.27 19.35
CA GLY A 210 -24.40 17.14 19.00
C GLY A 210 -24.17 16.43 17.66
N LEU A 211 -24.84 15.29 17.45
CA LEU A 211 -24.73 14.55 16.19
C LEU A 211 -25.33 15.34 15.02
N ILE A 212 -26.45 16.05 15.24
CA ILE A 212 -27.04 16.92 14.22
C ILE A 212 -26.02 17.96 13.76
N ASN A 213 -25.39 18.66 14.70
CA ASN A 213 -24.37 19.66 14.40
C ASN A 213 -23.14 19.07 13.70
N ASP A 214 -22.72 17.85 14.06
CA ASP A 214 -21.61 17.16 13.40
C ASP A 214 -21.96 16.80 11.95
N VAL A 215 -23.14 16.23 11.72
CA VAL A 215 -23.62 15.83 10.38
C VAL A 215 -23.76 17.05 9.47
N GLU A 216 -24.35 18.15 9.97
CA GLU A 216 -24.60 19.37 9.20
C GLU A 216 -23.33 20.15 8.82
N ARG A 217 -22.18 19.83 9.43
CA ARG A 217 -20.86 20.36 9.04
C ARG A 217 -20.21 19.60 7.89
N ILE A 218 -20.80 18.47 7.49
CA ILE A 218 -20.19 17.55 6.55
C ILE A 218 -20.88 17.67 5.20
N SER A 219 -20.10 17.55 4.13
CA SER A 219 -20.63 17.42 2.78
C SER A 219 -20.44 15.98 2.28
N TYR A 220 -21.42 15.46 1.55
CA TYR A 220 -21.47 14.08 1.10
C TYR A 220 -21.97 13.98 -0.34
N ARG A 221 -21.49 12.99 -1.10
CA ARG A 221 -21.98 12.64 -2.43
C ARG A 221 -23.20 11.74 -2.31
N VAL A 222 -24.36 12.19 -2.76
CA VAL A 222 -25.60 11.40 -2.82
C VAL A 222 -25.94 11.21 -4.29
N ASN A 223 -25.54 10.09 -4.88
CA ASN A 223 -25.72 9.79 -6.31
C ASN A 223 -26.69 8.62 -6.58
N ARG A 224 -27.19 7.97 -5.52
CA ARG A 224 -28.12 6.83 -5.58
C ARG A 224 -29.33 7.00 -4.62
N PRO A 225 -29.97 8.18 -4.54
CA PRO A 225 -31.09 8.42 -3.61
C PRO A 225 -32.31 7.56 -3.97
N PRO A 226 -33.17 7.19 -3.00
CA PRO A 226 -34.46 6.59 -3.30
C PRO A 226 -35.33 7.57 -4.12
N ALA A 227 -36.09 7.05 -5.09
CA ALA A 227 -37.11 7.84 -5.75
C ALA A 227 -38.31 8.07 -4.81
N GLU A 228 -39.20 8.99 -5.18
CA GLU A 228 -40.43 9.27 -4.44
C GLU A 228 -41.23 7.98 -4.19
N GLY A 229 -41.65 7.76 -2.93
CA GLY A 229 -42.40 6.56 -2.52
C GLY A 229 -41.56 5.30 -2.28
N GLN A 230 -40.23 5.32 -2.52
CA GLN A 230 -39.35 4.16 -2.28
C GLN A 230 -38.70 4.15 -0.88
N ALA A 231 -38.87 5.21 -0.09
CA ALA A 231 -38.43 5.28 1.29
C ALA A 231 -39.58 5.72 2.19
N GLU A 232 -39.78 5.00 3.29
CA GLU A 232 -40.76 5.35 4.34
C GLU A 232 -40.15 6.33 5.36
N LEU A 233 -38.82 6.39 5.43
CA LEU A 233 -38.06 7.20 6.38
C LEU A 233 -36.83 7.81 5.69
N SER A 234 -36.60 9.10 5.89
CA SER A 234 -35.38 9.83 5.51
C SER A 234 -34.84 10.51 6.76
N LEU A 235 -33.65 10.16 7.24
CA LEU A 235 -33.06 10.71 8.47
C LEU A 235 -32.04 11.81 8.19
N VAL A 236 -31.28 11.67 7.10
CA VAL A 236 -30.25 12.62 6.66
C VAL A 236 -30.35 12.76 5.15
N GLU A 237 -30.21 13.97 4.62
CA GLU A 237 -30.31 14.26 3.18
C GLU A 237 -29.39 15.41 2.75
N ASN A 238 -29.30 15.66 1.45
CA ASN A 238 -28.79 16.90 0.88
C ASN A 238 -29.66 17.30 -0.32
N ASP A 239 -29.25 18.30 -1.10
CA ASP A 239 -30.04 18.76 -2.27
C ASP A 239 -30.17 17.71 -3.39
N SER A 240 -29.36 16.66 -3.37
CA SER A 240 -29.47 15.54 -4.32
C SER A 240 -30.43 14.44 -3.84
N GLY A 241 -30.88 14.46 -2.58
CA GLY A 241 -31.87 13.52 -2.03
C GLY A 241 -31.46 12.91 -0.67
N SER A 242 -32.19 11.89 -0.23
CA SER A 242 -31.91 11.18 1.04
C SER A 242 -30.54 10.50 1.01
N MET A 243 -29.71 10.77 2.01
CA MET A 243 -28.42 10.13 2.27
C MET A 243 -28.58 8.83 3.07
N LEU A 244 -29.44 8.85 4.08
CA LEU A 244 -29.80 7.71 4.92
C LEU A 244 -31.31 7.52 4.91
N ALA A 245 -31.74 6.40 4.34
CA ALA A 245 -33.15 6.07 4.15
C ALA A 245 -33.52 4.73 4.80
N GLY A 246 -34.77 4.61 5.24
CA GLY A 246 -35.34 3.42 5.89
C GLY A 246 -36.68 2.99 5.28
N THR A 247 -37.00 1.70 5.31
CA THR A 247 -38.29 1.13 4.84
C THR A 247 -38.68 -0.11 5.65
N ARG A 248 -39.96 -0.28 5.99
CA ARG A 248 -40.47 -1.42 6.77
C ARG A 248 -41.18 -2.48 5.94
N PHE A 249 -41.51 -2.20 4.68
CA PHE A 249 -42.31 -3.08 3.82
C PHE A 249 -43.65 -3.48 4.46
N GLY A 250 -44.24 -2.58 5.25
CA GLY A 250 -45.48 -2.80 6.00
C GLY A 250 -45.36 -3.68 7.24
N GLY A 251 -44.15 -4.01 7.73
CA GLY A 251 -43.95 -4.79 8.96
C GLY A 251 -43.32 -4.01 10.11
N LYS A 252 -42.66 -4.75 11.03
CA LYS A 252 -42.12 -4.19 12.29
C LYS A 252 -40.65 -3.81 12.25
N GLY A 253 -39.87 -4.44 11.39
CA GLY A 253 -38.42 -4.21 11.27
C GLY A 253 -38.07 -3.13 10.27
N TRP A 254 -36.79 -3.04 9.91
CA TRP A 254 -36.27 -1.99 9.03
C TRP A 254 -35.27 -2.51 8.01
N LEU A 255 -35.35 -2.02 6.77
CA LEU A 255 -34.23 -1.99 5.84
C LEU A 255 -33.67 -0.56 5.83
N PHE A 256 -32.44 -0.38 6.29
CA PHE A 256 -31.70 0.88 6.21
C PHE A 256 -30.67 0.84 5.09
N ARG A 257 -30.44 1.97 4.42
CA ARG A 257 -29.40 2.11 3.40
C ARG A 257 -28.76 3.49 3.35
N PHE A 258 -27.45 3.49 3.09
CA PHE A 258 -26.74 4.67 2.60
C PHE A 258 -26.82 4.76 1.06
N THR A 259 -26.80 5.98 0.51
CA THR A 259 -27.18 6.24 -0.91
C THR A 259 -26.06 6.90 -1.75
N GLY A 260 -24.79 6.70 -1.37
CA GLY A 260 -23.63 7.16 -2.12
C GLY A 260 -22.29 6.64 -1.58
N ASN A 261 -21.18 7.00 -2.24
CA ASN A 261 -19.83 6.48 -1.92
C ASN A 261 -19.10 7.21 -0.78
N GLY A 262 -19.52 8.43 -0.42
CA GLY A 262 -18.74 9.33 0.44
C GLY A 262 -18.21 10.57 -0.26
N ASN A 263 -17.25 11.27 0.36
CA ASN A 263 -16.52 12.35 -0.31
C ASN A 263 -15.35 11.72 -1.09
N ASP A 264 -15.08 12.14 -2.33
CA ASP A 264 -14.05 11.53 -3.22
C ASP A 264 -12.61 11.62 -2.69
N THR A 265 -12.41 12.23 -1.53
CA THR A 265 -11.17 12.10 -0.80
C THR A 265 -11.20 10.75 -0.09
N TYR A 266 -10.31 9.83 -0.42
CA TYR A 266 -9.98 8.63 0.38
C TYR A 266 -9.58 8.94 1.86
N ASN A 267 -9.78 10.17 2.33
CA ASN A 267 -9.68 10.62 3.70
C ASN A 267 -10.83 10.07 4.55
N ASP A 268 -10.50 9.78 5.80
CA ASP A 268 -11.33 9.18 6.87
C ASP A 268 -12.78 9.71 7.04
N ASN A 269 -13.14 10.85 6.47
CA ASN A 269 -14.41 11.54 6.74
C ASN A 269 -15.65 10.73 6.31
N GLY A 270 -15.67 10.14 5.10
CA GLY A 270 -16.82 9.36 4.62
C GLY A 270 -17.05 8.07 5.43
N ARG A 271 -15.96 7.36 5.77
CA ARG A 271 -15.96 6.16 6.62
C ARG A 271 -16.39 6.48 8.05
N HIS A 272 -15.92 7.60 8.60
CA HIS A 272 -16.29 8.03 9.93
C HIS A 272 -17.80 8.30 10.01
N VAL A 273 -18.37 9.11 9.11
CA VAL A 273 -19.79 9.49 9.12
C VAL A 273 -20.72 8.29 9.00
N MET A 274 -20.32 7.28 8.21
CA MET A 274 -21.11 6.07 8.06
C MET A 274 -21.25 5.29 9.39
N ARG A 275 -20.18 5.22 10.21
CA ARG A 275 -20.11 4.37 11.41
C ARG A 275 -20.81 4.87 12.69
N TYR A 276 -20.61 6.09 13.23
CA TYR A 276 -21.28 7.23 12.66
C TYR A 276 -22.78 7.23 12.93
N LEU A 277 -23.48 7.58 11.85
CA LEU A 277 -24.92 7.45 11.68
C LEU A 277 -25.43 6.03 11.93
N PHE A 278 -24.68 4.97 11.57
CA PHE A 278 -25.07 3.59 11.87
C PHE A 278 -25.30 3.39 13.38
N ASN A 279 -24.30 3.69 14.21
CA ASN A 279 -24.40 3.49 15.65
C ASN A 279 -25.47 4.37 16.30
N ALA A 280 -25.56 5.64 15.89
CA ALA A 280 -26.57 6.54 16.40
C ALA A 280 -27.99 6.07 16.06
N THR A 281 -28.21 5.61 14.83
CA THR A 281 -29.51 5.07 14.41
C THR A 281 -29.83 3.78 15.17
N MET A 282 -28.86 2.88 15.36
CA MET A 282 -29.07 1.65 16.13
C MET A 282 -29.31 1.92 17.63
N ASN A 283 -28.66 2.92 18.23
CA ASN A 283 -28.96 3.36 19.59
C ASN A 283 -30.39 3.94 19.66
N ALA A 284 -30.82 4.72 18.67
CA ALA A 284 -32.18 5.24 18.61
C ALA A 284 -33.21 4.11 18.47
N ILE A 285 -32.94 3.08 17.65
CA ILE A 285 -33.74 1.86 17.57
C ILE A 285 -33.82 1.18 18.94
N LEU A 286 -32.70 0.97 19.63
CA LEU A 286 -32.70 0.35 20.96
C LEU A 286 -33.60 1.11 21.95
N GLN A 287 -33.66 2.44 21.87
CA GLN A 287 -34.51 3.24 22.75
C GLN A 287 -35.99 3.21 22.36
N ARG A 288 -36.29 3.13 21.06
CA ARG A 288 -37.66 3.27 20.52
C ARG A 288 -38.37 1.94 20.33
N GLU A 289 -37.62 0.93 19.89
CA GLU A 289 -38.07 -0.40 19.50
C GLU A 289 -37.09 -1.45 20.06
N PRO A 290 -36.87 -1.48 21.41
CA PRO A 290 -35.87 -2.34 22.05
C PRO A 290 -36.04 -3.82 21.72
N GLU A 291 -37.26 -4.28 21.47
CA GLU A 291 -37.60 -5.66 21.15
C GLU A 291 -36.95 -6.17 19.85
N LEU A 292 -36.53 -5.28 18.95
CA LEU A 292 -35.88 -5.66 17.69
C LEU A 292 -34.43 -6.12 17.90
N VAL A 293 -33.77 -5.70 18.99
CA VAL A 293 -32.33 -5.94 19.20
C VAL A 293 -31.97 -6.51 20.57
N THR A 294 -32.83 -6.36 21.59
CA THR A 294 -32.53 -6.79 22.97
C THR A 294 -32.42 -8.32 23.07
N LYS A 295 -31.28 -8.82 23.56
CA LYS A 295 -30.95 -10.26 23.70
C LYS A 295 -31.06 -11.03 22.38
N LYS A 296 -30.90 -10.33 21.26
CA LYS A 296 -30.88 -10.91 19.92
C LYS A 296 -29.44 -11.11 19.44
N ARG A 297 -29.29 -11.86 18.35
CA ARG A 297 -28.05 -11.95 17.59
C ARG A 297 -27.97 -10.80 16.59
N ILE A 298 -26.83 -10.13 16.55
CA ILE A 298 -26.49 -9.03 15.67
C ILE A 298 -25.41 -9.53 14.74
N ALA A 299 -25.77 -9.71 13.48
CA ALA A 299 -24.97 -10.41 12.52
C ALA A 299 -24.29 -9.47 11.52
N LEU A 300 -23.04 -9.77 11.18
CA LEU A 300 -22.30 -9.16 10.07
C LEU A 300 -22.10 -10.21 8.98
N ALA A 301 -22.51 -9.92 7.75
CA ALA A 301 -22.13 -10.74 6.60
C ALA A 301 -20.63 -10.54 6.33
N SER A 302 -19.82 -11.53 6.69
CA SER A 302 -18.36 -11.52 6.50
C SER A 302 -17.97 -12.86 5.89
N LEU A 303 -18.19 -12.99 4.58
CA LEU A 303 -17.94 -14.24 3.86
C LEU A 303 -16.48 -14.64 4.02
N LYS A 304 -16.23 -15.93 4.23
CA LYS A 304 -14.87 -16.47 4.25
C LYS A 304 -14.21 -16.21 2.88
N ASN A 305 -13.04 -15.58 2.89
CA ASN A 305 -12.34 -15.06 1.70
C ASN A 305 -13.16 -14.09 0.84
N GLY A 306 -14.19 -13.45 1.43
CA GLY A 306 -14.97 -12.41 0.78
C GLY A 306 -14.12 -11.20 0.40
N PRO A 307 -14.62 -10.33 -0.50
CA PRO A 307 -13.92 -9.09 -0.85
C PRO A 307 -13.62 -8.24 0.39
N LEU A 308 -12.45 -7.63 0.44
CA LEU A 308 -12.07 -6.73 1.55
C LEU A 308 -12.98 -5.49 1.63
N HIS A 309 -13.50 -5.05 0.49
CA HIS A 309 -14.38 -3.89 0.34
C HIS A 309 -15.63 -4.26 -0.46
N GLY A 310 -16.75 -3.65 -0.07
CA GLY A 310 -17.97 -3.66 -0.87
C GLY A 310 -17.94 -2.70 -2.06
N GLY A 311 -18.93 -2.83 -2.94
CA GLY A 311 -19.15 -1.86 -4.02
C GLY A 311 -19.71 -0.55 -3.46
N TRP A 312 -19.11 0.58 -3.81
CA TRP A 312 -19.58 1.92 -3.44
C TRP A 312 -19.71 2.17 -1.93
N THR A 313 -18.83 1.57 -1.12
CA THR A 313 -18.76 1.83 0.32
C THR A 313 -17.33 2.18 0.77
N PRO A 314 -17.15 3.21 1.62
CA PRO A 314 -15.83 3.64 2.09
C PRO A 314 -15.29 2.80 3.27
N THR A 315 -16.08 1.89 3.82
CA THR A 315 -15.74 1.12 5.03
C THR A 315 -15.45 -0.35 4.67
N PRO A 316 -14.21 -0.84 4.82
CA PRO A 316 -13.88 -2.24 4.59
C PRO A 316 -14.60 -3.19 5.56
N VAL A 317 -14.71 -4.46 5.18
CA VAL A 317 -15.37 -5.50 5.99
C VAL A 317 -14.66 -5.67 7.34
N ALA A 318 -13.32 -5.71 7.34
CA ALA A 318 -12.51 -5.83 8.55
C ALA A 318 -12.73 -4.66 9.54
N ASP A 319 -13.00 -3.45 9.02
CA ASP A 319 -13.33 -2.30 9.87
C ASP A 319 -14.67 -2.50 10.57
N TRP A 320 -15.66 -3.09 9.90
CA TRP A 320 -16.91 -3.49 10.54
C TRP A 320 -16.69 -4.62 11.57
N GLU A 321 -15.89 -5.63 11.25
CA GLU A 321 -15.57 -6.72 12.18
C GLU A 321 -14.89 -6.22 13.46
N ASN A 322 -13.99 -5.25 13.33
CA ASN A 322 -13.30 -4.62 14.45
C ASN A 322 -14.22 -3.66 15.21
N TYR A 323 -15.17 -3.03 14.51
CA TYR A 323 -16.09 -2.04 15.07
C TYR A 323 -17.21 -2.66 15.91
N PHE A 324 -17.91 -3.68 15.37
CA PHE A 324 -19.12 -4.27 15.97
C PHE A 324 -18.94 -4.71 17.43
N PRO A 325 -17.87 -5.42 17.82
CA PRO A 325 -17.67 -5.84 19.22
C PRO A 325 -17.61 -4.67 20.22
N GLY A 326 -17.32 -3.44 19.75
CA GLY A 326 -17.23 -2.24 20.58
C GLY A 326 -18.43 -1.27 20.47
N ALA A 327 -19.43 -1.56 19.64
CA ALA A 327 -20.59 -0.69 19.43
C ALA A 327 -21.51 -0.66 20.67
N SER A 328 -22.08 0.50 21.02
CA SER A 328 -22.89 0.64 22.25
C SER A 328 -24.12 -0.21 22.25
N PHE A 329 -24.88 -0.15 21.16
CA PHE A 329 -26.20 -0.74 21.12
C PHE A 329 -26.13 -2.25 21.33
N ILE A 330 -25.04 -2.92 20.90
CA ILE A 330 -24.83 -4.35 21.14
C ILE A 330 -24.72 -4.63 22.64
N ARG A 331 -23.91 -3.85 23.36
CA ARG A 331 -23.73 -4.02 24.82
C ARG A 331 -24.99 -3.65 25.59
N GLU A 332 -25.61 -2.52 25.28
CA GLU A 332 -26.80 -2.03 25.98
C GLU A 332 -28.03 -2.90 25.72
N ALA A 333 -28.14 -3.50 24.54
CA ALA A 333 -29.17 -4.47 24.20
C ALA A 333 -28.91 -5.87 24.78
N GLU A 334 -27.77 -6.12 25.46
CA GLU A 334 -27.32 -7.47 25.82
C GLU A 334 -27.31 -8.43 24.61
N ALA A 335 -26.97 -7.90 23.43
CA ALA A 335 -27.04 -8.62 22.17
C ALA A 335 -25.73 -9.38 21.89
N GLU A 336 -25.83 -10.48 21.15
CA GLU A 336 -24.70 -11.32 20.77
C GLU A 336 -24.20 -10.94 19.37
N PHE A 337 -22.91 -10.64 19.21
CA PHE A 337 -22.32 -10.43 17.89
C PHE A 337 -21.95 -11.76 17.23
N VAL A 338 -22.38 -11.96 15.98
CA VAL A 338 -22.03 -13.15 15.18
C VAL A 338 -21.57 -12.77 13.77
N ARG A 339 -20.68 -13.59 13.20
CA ARG A 339 -20.25 -13.48 11.80
C ARG A 339 -21.01 -14.51 10.96
N LEU A 340 -21.45 -14.08 9.77
CA LEU A 340 -22.06 -14.97 8.78
C LEU A 340 -21.05 -15.19 7.66
N GLU A 341 -20.39 -16.35 7.69
CA GLU A 341 -19.23 -16.64 6.84
C GLU A 341 -19.58 -17.34 5.52
N SER A 342 -20.87 -17.63 5.29
CA SER A 342 -21.38 -18.25 4.05
C SER A 342 -22.76 -17.72 3.65
N PRO A 343 -23.14 -17.81 2.36
CA PRO A 343 -24.49 -17.51 1.90
C PRO A 343 -25.57 -18.32 2.61
N GLU A 344 -25.29 -19.58 2.94
CA GLU A 344 -26.19 -20.46 3.69
C GLU A 344 -26.41 -19.92 5.12
N ALA A 345 -25.36 -19.46 5.79
CA ALA A 345 -25.48 -18.83 7.11
C ALA A 345 -26.35 -17.57 7.06
N ILE A 346 -26.25 -16.79 5.97
CA ILE A 346 -27.10 -15.61 5.74
C ILE A 346 -28.57 -16.01 5.54
N ARG A 347 -28.85 -17.00 4.70
CA ARG A 347 -30.22 -17.52 4.52
C ARG A 347 -30.82 -18.07 5.81
N SER A 348 -30.01 -18.76 6.62
CA SER A 348 -30.43 -19.24 7.94
C SER A 348 -30.72 -18.08 8.90
N ALA A 349 -29.86 -17.07 8.93
CA ALA A 349 -30.05 -15.89 9.77
C ALA A 349 -31.32 -15.10 9.40
N LEU A 350 -31.62 -14.95 8.11
CA LEU A 350 -32.85 -14.32 7.61
C LEU A 350 -34.14 -15.02 8.05
N GLN A 351 -34.06 -16.29 8.44
CA GLN A 351 -35.20 -17.09 8.87
C GLN A 351 -35.30 -17.21 10.39
N ASP A 352 -34.23 -16.91 11.13
CA ASP A 352 -34.19 -17.09 12.58
C ASP A 352 -34.78 -15.89 13.33
N PRO A 353 -35.85 -16.05 14.12
CA PRO A 353 -36.45 -14.98 14.91
C PRO A 353 -35.55 -14.44 16.04
N ASN A 354 -34.44 -15.11 16.36
CA ASN A 354 -33.45 -14.64 17.33
C ASN A 354 -32.38 -13.73 16.71
N VAL A 355 -32.35 -13.55 15.39
CA VAL A 355 -31.48 -12.57 14.73
C VAL A 355 -32.23 -11.24 14.62
N GLY A 356 -31.67 -10.19 15.23
CA GLY A 356 -32.26 -8.85 15.27
C GLY A 356 -31.75 -7.92 14.17
N LEU A 357 -30.49 -8.07 13.76
CA LEU A 357 -29.84 -7.25 12.74
C LEU A 357 -28.95 -8.12 11.85
N ILE A 358 -28.95 -7.85 10.54
CA ILE A 358 -27.93 -8.30 9.59
C ILE A 358 -27.40 -7.08 8.86
N LEU A 359 -26.10 -6.80 8.97
CA LEU A 359 -25.42 -5.79 8.16
C LEU A 359 -24.73 -6.44 6.97
N ASN A 360 -25.02 -5.92 5.77
CA ASN A 360 -24.30 -6.21 4.54
C ASN A 360 -23.19 -5.15 4.34
N PRO A 361 -21.90 -5.50 4.58
CA PRO A 361 -20.79 -4.57 4.39
C PRO A 361 -20.37 -4.46 2.92
N TYR A 362 -21.01 -5.19 2.00
CA TYR A 362 -20.60 -5.27 0.61
C TYR A 362 -21.26 -4.21 -0.31
N GLY A 363 -21.98 -3.24 0.27
CA GLY A 363 -22.61 -2.13 -0.46
C GLY A 363 -23.57 -2.60 -1.57
N GLU A 364 -23.25 -2.33 -2.84
CA GLU A 364 -24.12 -2.72 -3.97
C GLU A 364 -24.28 -4.24 -4.17
N ILE A 365 -23.49 -5.04 -3.47
CA ILE A 365 -23.31 -6.46 -3.77
C ILE A 365 -24.03 -7.31 -2.72
N TYR A 366 -24.87 -8.23 -3.18
CA TYR A 366 -25.54 -9.22 -2.32
C TYR A 366 -24.65 -10.45 -2.10
N PRO A 367 -24.36 -10.87 -0.85
CA PRO A 367 -23.55 -12.05 -0.53
C PRO A 367 -24.31 -13.39 -0.69
N GLY A 368 -24.95 -13.62 -1.84
CA GLY A 368 -25.91 -14.72 -2.04
C GLY A 368 -25.34 -16.04 -2.56
N GLY A 369 -24.12 -16.07 -3.09
CA GLY A 369 -23.46 -17.27 -3.63
C GLY A 369 -24.02 -17.84 -4.94
N ASP A 370 -25.19 -17.40 -5.36
CA ASP A 370 -25.83 -17.85 -6.60
C ASP A 370 -26.73 -16.72 -7.12
N ALA A 371 -26.35 -16.12 -8.25
CA ALA A 371 -27.10 -15.03 -8.85
C ALA A 371 -28.53 -15.45 -9.26
N SER A 372 -28.76 -16.75 -9.55
CA SER A 372 -30.10 -17.25 -9.89
C SER A 372 -31.07 -17.25 -8.71
N LYS A 373 -30.54 -17.26 -7.47
CA LYS A 373 -31.33 -17.26 -6.23
C LYS A 373 -31.61 -15.87 -5.69
N LEU A 374 -31.05 -14.82 -6.28
CA LEU A 374 -31.17 -13.44 -5.77
C LEU A 374 -32.61 -13.08 -5.41
N LEU A 375 -33.56 -13.30 -6.32
CA LEU A 375 -34.96 -12.91 -6.08
C LEU A 375 -35.63 -13.68 -4.96
N ASP A 376 -35.27 -14.96 -4.75
CA ASP A 376 -35.79 -15.76 -3.65
C ASP A 376 -35.14 -15.35 -2.32
N ASP A 377 -33.85 -15.06 -2.33
CA ASP A 377 -33.12 -14.54 -1.18
C ASP A 377 -33.65 -13.15 -0.75
N LEU A 378 -34.01 -12.29 -1.70
CA LEU A 378 -34.64 -10.99 -1.41
C LEU A 378 -36.07 -11.13 -0.87
N LYS A 379 -36.82 -12.19 -1.23
CA LYS A 379 -38.10 -12.51 -0.54
C LYS A 379 -37.86 -12.87 0.92
N LEU A 380 -36.81 -13.64 1.22
CA LEU A 380 -36.43 -13.96 2.59
C LEU A 380 -36.04 -12.70 3.37
N LEU A 381 -35.28 -11.79 2.75
CA LEU A 381 -34.93 -10.48 3.30
C LEU A 381 -36.17 -9.64 3.61
N LYS A 382 -37.09 -9.50 2.64
CA LYS A 382 -38.35 -8.77 2.85
C LYS A 382 -39.15 -9.37 4.00
N ALA A 383 -39.26 -10.69 4.06
CA ALA A 383 -39.96 -11.38 5.14
C ALA A 383 -39.26 -11.20 6.50
N PHE A 384 -37.92 -11.20 6.54
CA PHE A 384 -37.13 -10.92 7.74
C PHE A 384 -37.44 -9.52 8.29
N VAL A 385 -37.41 -8.50 7.43
CA VAL A 385 -37.79 -7.12 7.78
C VAL A 385 -39.22 -7.05 8.27
N GLN A 386 -40.16 -7.69 7.57
CA GLN A 386 -41.57 -7.66 7.96
C GLN A 386 -41.83 -8.26 9.35
N ARG A 387 -41.09 -9.31 9.74
CA ARG A 387 -41.22 -9.97 11.05
C ARG A 387 -40.55 -9.22 12.22
N GLY A 388 -39.77 -8.18 11.96
CA GLY A 388 -39.05 -7.44 13.01
C GLY A 388 -37.52 -7.51 12.92
N GLY A 389 -36.96 -8.06 11.84
CA GLY A 389 -35.52 -8.02 11.59
C GLY A 389 -35.05 -6.69 11.01
N ILE A 390 -33.79 -6.33 11.24
CA ILE A 390 -33.18 -5.14 10.67
C ILE A 390 -32.13 -5.56 9.64
N TRP A 391 -32.25 -5.08 8.40
CA TRP A 391 -31.25 -5.25 7.35
C TRP A 391 -30.55 -3.93 7.05
N TRP A 392 -29.22 -3.93 6.96
CA TRP A 392 -28.45 -2.72 6.71
C TRP A 392 -27.59 -2.81 5.45
N GLU A 393 -27.77 -1.88 4.52
CA GLU A 393 -26.95 -1.71 3.30
C GLU A 393 -25.97 -0.54 3.43
N THR A 394 -24.70 -0.79 3.08
CA THR A 394 -23.58 0.11 3.38
C THR A 394 -23.12 1.00 2.23
N GLY A 395 -23.81 1.02 1.09
CA GLY A 395 -23.51 1.96 0.00
C GLY A 395 -24.13 1.64 -1.36
N GLY A 396 -24.14 2.64 -2.24
CA GLY A 396 -24.49 2.52 -3.66
C GLY A 396 -25.95 2.18 -4.00
N PHE A 397 -26.11 1.45 -5.12
CA PHE A 397 -27.32 0.81 -5.65
C PHE A 397 -27.43 -0.64 -5.09
N PRO A 398 -28.25 -0.89 -4.05
CA PRO A 398 -28.31 -2.20 -3.42
C PRO A 398 -28.73 -3.32 -4.38
N PHE A 399 -28.08 -4.48 -4.24
CA PHE A 399 -28.40 -5.71 -4.96
C PHE A 399 -28.17 -5.64 -6.48
N PHE A 400 -27.34 -4.69 -6.94
CA PHE A 400 -26.97 -4.59 -8.35
C PHE A 400 -26.04 -5.73 -8.78
N TYR A 401 -25.26 -6.26 -7.84
CA TYR A 401 -24.38 -7.42 -8.03
C TYR A 401 -24.68 -8.53 -7.03
N VAL A 402 -24.24 -9.75 -7.34
CA VAL A 402 -24.25 -10.89 -6.42
C VAL A 402 -22.84 -11.47 -6.33
N LEU A 403 -22.36 -11.75 -5.11
CA LEU A 403 -21.14 -12.53 -4.93
C LEU A 403 -21.42 -14.00 -5.19
N ILE A 404 -20.68 -14.60 -6.13
CA ILE A 404 -20.70 -16.05 -6.39
C ILE A 404 -19.32 -16.65 -6.13
N PRO A 405 -19.22 -17.90 -5.67
CA PRO A 405 -17.94 -18.56 -5.49
C PRO A 405 -17.21 -18.67 -6.84
N GLN A 406 -15.91 -18.40 -6.83
CA GLN A 406 -15.00 -18.61 -7.94
C GLN A 406 -14.27 -19.94 -7.73
N PRO A 407 -14.70 -21.04 -8.36
CA PRO A 407 -14.14 -22.37 -8.08
C PRO A 407 -12.71 -22.57 -8.62
N TYR A 408 -12.29 -21.73 -9.57
CA TYR A 408 -10.97 -21.77 -10.20
C TYR A 408 -10.40 -20.36 -10.31
N GLU A 409 -9.12 -20.21 -10.02
CA GLU A 409 -8.44 -18.94 -10.20
C GLU A 409 -8.08 -18.68 -11.66
N SER A 410 -7.90 -17.41 -11.95
CA SER A 410 -7.40 -16.93 -13.24
C SER A 410 -6.55 -15.69 -13.03
N PHE A 411 -5.55 -15.51 -13.88
CA PHE A 411 -4.72 -14.34 -13.89
C PHE A 411 -4.37 -13.92 -15.31
N SER A 412 -4.28 -12.61 -15.53
CA SER A 412 -4.02 -12.01 -16.82
C SER A 412 -2.97 -10.92 -16.70
N ALA A 413 -2.11 -10.82 -17.71
CA ALA A 413 -1.09 -9.78 -17.83
C ALA A 413 -1.07 -9.23 -19.25
N SER A 414 -0.77 -7.94 -19.39
CA SER A 414 -0.59 -7.28 -20.69
C SER A 414 0.81 -6.71 -20.79
N TYR A 415 1.45 -6.87 -21.94
CA TYR A 415 2.82 -6.47 -22.20
C TYR A 415 2.87 -5.54 -23.43
N PRO A 416 3.62 -4.42 -23.42
CA PRO A 416 4.48 -3.93 -22.34
C PRO A 416 3.67 -3.27 -21.22
N SER A 417 3.86 -3.72 -19.98
CA SER A 417 3.31 -3.24 -18.69
C SER A 417 3.49 -4.34 -17.65
N ALA A 418 3.42 -5.60 -18.09
CA ALA A 418 3.97 -6.76 -17.42
C ALA A 418 5.49 -6.75 -17.49
N VAL A 419 6.15 -7.37 -16.51
CA VAL A 419 7.62 -7.37 -16.41
C VAL A 419 8.34 -7.99 -17.62
N ALA A 420 7.70 -8.93 -18.33
CA ALA A 420 8.18 -9.53 -19.58
C ALA A 420 7.05 -10.27 -20.32
N ASP A 421 7.23 -10.54 -21.62
CA ASP A 421 6.44 -11.51 -22.40
C ASP A 421 7.03 -12.92 -22.23
N PHE A 422 6.81 -13.54 -21.07
CA PHE A 422 7.47 -14.78 -20.68
C PHE A 422 6.61 -15.65 -19.75
N VAL A 423 6.54 -16.95 -20.01
CA VAL A 423 5.97 -17.96 -19.10
C VAL A 423 6.88 -19.18 -19.06
N HIS A 424 7.00 -19.82 -17.89
CA HIS A 424 7.69 -21.11 -17.77
C HIS A 424 6.86 -22.12 -16.98
N PHE A 425 6.65 -23.30 -17.56
CA PHE A 425 6.01 -24.44 -16.90
C PHE A 425 7.09 -25.43 -16.43
N ALA A 426 7.21 -25.65 -15.13
CA ALA A 426 8.17 -26.58 -14.54
C ALA A 426 7.54 -27.94 -14.22
N TYR A 427 8.21 -29.03 -14.61
CA TYR A 427 7.81 -30.42 -14.41
C TYR A 427 9.02 -31.29 -13.99
N GLY A 428 9.43 -31.21 -12.72
CA GLY A 428 10.59 -31.90 -12.19
C GLY A 428 11.86 -31.57 -12.98
N PRO A 429 12.51 -32.56 -13.63
CA PRO A 429 13.72 -32.31 -14.43
C PRO A 429 13.44 -31.67 -15.81
N SER A 430 12.18 -31.51 -16.20
CA SER A 430 11.75 -30.94 -17.49
C SER A 430 11.10 -29.57 -17.31
N GLY A 431 11.12 -28.74 -18.35
CA GLY A 431 10.41 -27.46 -18.34
C GLY A 431 10.09 -26.98 -19.75
N LEU A 432 9.13 -26.07 -19.88
CA LEU A 432 8.79 -25.41 -21.14
C LEU A 432 8.77 -23.90 -20.94
N ALA A 433 9.65 -23.19 -21.65
CA ALA A 433 9.61 -21.74 -21.75
C ALA A 433 8.77 -21.31 -22.96
N ILE A 434 7.94 -20.28 -22.77
CA ILE A 434 7.12 -19.65 -23.81
C ILE A 434 7.35 -18.14 -23.78
N PHE A 435 7.77 -17.55 -24.90
CA PHE A 435 8.01 -16.11 -25.02
C PHE A 435 7.99 -15.64 -26.47
N GLY A 436 7.53 -14.42 -26.74
CA GLY A 436 7.58 -13.81 -28.06
C GLY A 436 8.97 -13.31 -28.41
N VAL A 437 9.52 -13.66 -29.59
CA VAL A 437 10.84 -13.21 -30.04
C VAL A 437 10.74 -11.78 -30.59
N GLN A 438 11.07 -10.79 -29.74
CA GLN A 438 10.88 -9.36 -30.01
C GLN A 438 12.06 -8.51 -29.49
N PRO A 439 13.25 -8.61 -30.12
CA PRO A 439 14.47 -7.95 -29.63
C PRO A 439 14.29 -6.47 -29.30
N LEU A 440 14.94 -6.00 -28.23
CA LEU A 440 14.89 -4.62 -27.78
C LEU A 440 15.49 -3.65 -28.83
N MET A 441 15.01 -2.41 -28.79
CA MET A 441 15.56 -1.29 -29.58
C MET A 441 17.05 -1.11 -29.28
N ARG A 442 17.84 -0.84 -30.32
CA ARG A 442 19.29 -0.63 -30.18
C ARG A 442 19.70 0.84 -30.07
N LYS A 443 18.79 1.74 -30.44
CA LYS A 443 18.94 3.19 -30.46
C LYS A 443 17.56 3.84 -30.36
N PRO A 444 17.47 5.14 -30.01
CA PRO A 444 16.22 5.88 -30.12
C PRO A 444 15.59 5.74 -31.52
N TRP A 445 14.26 5.61 -31.57
CA TRP A 445 13.46 5.56 -32.81
C TRP A 445 13.81 4.38 -33.74
N ASP A 446 14.13 3.23 -33.17
CA ASP A 446 14.46 2.00 -33.91
C ASP A 446 13.19 1.33 -34.48
N MET A 447 12.74 1.84 -35.63
CA MET A 447 11.50 1.42 -36.31
C MET A 447 11.46 -0.05 -36.71
N GLU A 448 12.60 -0.74 -36.79
CA GLU A 448 12.66 -2.17 -37.12
C GLU A 448 12.32 -3.07 -35.93
N ARG A 449 12.25 -2.50 -34.72
CA ARG A 449 12.20 -3.24 -33.44
C ARG A 449 11.06 -2.82 -32.52
N ILE A 450 10.05 -2.19 -33.10
CA ILE A 450 8.81 -1.84 -32.38
C ILE A 450 8.17 -3.10 -31.81
N VAL A 451 7.75 -3.03 -30.55
CA VAL A 451 7.07 -4.15 -29.90
C VAL A 451 5.69 -4.38 -30.50
N ASN A 452 5.32 -5.65 -30.69
CA ASN A 452 3.93 -6.07 -30.80
C ASN A 452 3.45 -6.42 -29.39
N PRO A 453 2.50 -5.66 -28.83
CA PRO A 453 1.98 -5.90 -27.48
C PRO A 453 1.27 -7.25 -27.40
N THR A 454 1.28 -7.83 -26.20
CA THR A 454 0.71 -9.16 -25.95
C THR A 454 -0.22 -9.18 -24.74
N SER A 455 -1.20 -10.08 -24.79
CA SER A 455 -1.98 -10.52 -23.64
C SER A 455 -1.55 -11.94 -23.28
N LEU A 456 -1.31 -12.18 -21.98
CA LEU A 456 -1.05 -13.49 -21.42
C LEU A 456 -2.15 -13.80 -20.42
N ASP A 457 -2.79 -14.94 -20.57
CA ASP A 457 -3.87 -15.38 -19.67
C ASP A 457 -3.60 -16.80 -19.18
N ILE A 458 -3.87 -17.05 -17.90
CA ILE A 458 -3.80 -18.39 -17.31
C ILE A 458 -4.98 -18.63 -16.38
N ALA A 459 -5.58 -19.82 -16.44
CA ALA A 459 -6.72 -20.19 -15.60
C ALA A 459 -6.73 -21.68 -15.22
N GLY A 460 -7.34 -22.01 -14.08
CA GLY A 460 -7.55 -23.40 -13.66
C GLY A 460 -8.71 -24.09 -14.38
N LEU A 461 -8.52 -25.37 -14.73
CA LEU A 461 -9.58 -26.28 -15.23
C LEU A 461 -9.82 -27.47 -14.28
N GLY A 462 -9.24 -27.45 -13.09
CA GLY A 462 -9.30 -28.54 -12.10
C GLY A 462 -8.30 -29.67 -12.34
N HIS A 463 -7.99 -29.96 -13.61
CA HIS A 463 -7.05 -31.00 -14.04
C HIS A 463 -5.88 -30.47 -14.90
N ALA A 464 -5.96 -29.21 -15.32
CA ALA A 464 -4.97 -28.55 -16.15
C ALA A 464 -4.92 -27.04 -15.87
N ALA A 465 -3.77 -26.43 -16.16
CA ALA A 465 -3.67 -24.98 -16.36
C ALA A 465 -3.97 -24.66 -17.84
N ASN A 466 -4.99 -23.85 -18.09
CA ASN A 466 -5.31 -23.34 -19.42
C ASN A 466 -4.56 -22.04 -19.67
N PHE A 467 -3.68 -22.02 -20.66
CA PHE A 467 -2.87 -20.86 -21.03
C PHE A 467 -3.23 -20.35 -22.42
N THR A 468 -3.26 -19.02 -22.55
CA THR A 468 -3.47 -18.33 -23.83
C THR A 468 -2.45 -17.19 -24.01
N HIS A 469 -1.97 -17.02 -25.24
CA HIS A 469 -1.13 -15.91 -25.67
C HIS A 469 -1.76 -15.21 -26.87
N GLY A 470 -1.88 -13.88 -26.82
CA GLY A 470 -2.53 -13.08 -27.85
C GLY A 470 -1.71 -11.87 -28.26
N TRP A 471 -1.61 -11.61 -29.56
CA TRP A 471 -1.01 -10.40 -30.15
C TRP A 471 -2.06 -9.29 -30.31
N MET A 472 -1.79 -8.09 -29.79
CA MET A 472 -2.73 -6.95 -29.74
C MET A 472 -2.45 -5.92 -30.86
N THR A 473 -2.65 -6.31 -32.13
CA THR A 473 -2.08 -5.58 -33.28
C THR A 473 -3.00 -4.56 -33.98
N ALA A 474 -4.32 -4.58 -33.77
CA ALA A 474 -5.28 -3.68 -34.44
C ALA A 474 -5.12 -3.58 -35.98
N ILE A 475 -5.51 -4.61 -36.73
CA ILE A 475 -5.34 -4.69 -38.20
C ILE A 475 -6.57 -4.12 -38.91
N ASN A 476 -6.35 -3.11 -39.75
CA ASN A 476 -7.39 -2.51 -40.58
C ASN A 476 -7.93 -3.48 -41.66
N PRO A 477 -9.21 -3.35 -42.06
CA PRO A 477 -9.74 -3.99 -43.25
C PRO A 477 -8.86 -3.72 -44.48
N GLY A 478 -8.58 -4.76 -45.27
CA GLY A 478 -7.75 -4.70 -46.47
C GLY A 478 -6.24 -4.84 -46.23
N SER A 479 -5.78 -4.74 -44.98
CA SER A 479 -4.36 -4.88 -44.64
C SER A 479 -3.95 -6.33 -44.41
N ALA A 480 -2.66 -6.60 -44.65
CA ALA A 480 -2.00 -7.83 -44.23
C ALA A 480 -1.13 -7.57 -42.99
N TRP A 481 -0.88 -8.59 -42.18
CA TRP A 481 -0.05 -8.51 -40.99
C TRP A 481 0.66 -9.84 -40.71
N LYS A 482 1.82 -9.78 -40.05
CA LYS A 482 2.59 -10.94 -39.63
C LYS A 482 2.98 -10.79 -38.16
N SER A 483 2.76 -11.84 -37.38
CA SER A 483 3.19 -11.84 -35.98
C SER A 483 4.71 -12.02 -35.86
N PRO A 484 5.31 -11.52 -34.77
CA PRO A 484 6.56 -12.07 -34.29
C PRO A 484 6.46 -13.59 -34.04
N PRO A 485 7.58 -14.33 -34.04
CA PRO A 485 7.58 -15.71 -33.59
C PRO A 485 7.22 -15.81 -32.10
N LEU A 486 6.25 -16.65 -31.74
CA LEU A 486 6.07 -17.13 -30.37
C LEU A 486 6.89 -18.41 -30.20
N ARG A 487 7.94 -18.35 -29.37
CA ARG A 487 8.87 -19.45 -29.15
C ARG A 487 8.42 -20.35 -28.02
N TRP A 488 8.42 -21.66 -28.27
CA TRP A 488 8.21 -22.72 -27.30
C TRP A 488 9.47 -23.59 -27.23
N GLN A 489 10.11 -23.65 -26.07
CA GLN A 489 11.41 -24.31 -25.93
C GLN A 489 11.47 -25.22 -24.69
N GLY A 490 11.63 -26.52 -24.94
CA GLY A 490 11.49 -27.57 -23.93
C GLY A 490 12.79 -28.01 -23.24
N ASN A 491 13.96 -27.65 -23.77
CA ASN A 491 15.25 -28.03 -23.19
C ASN A 491 15.73 -27.11 -22.05
N LEU A 492 14.85 -26.21 -21.57
CA LEU A 492 15.12 -25.23 -20.52
C LEU A 492 14.46 -25.70 -19.22
N SER A 493 15.16 -26.55 -18.47
CA SER A 493 14.60 -27.28 -17.32
C SER A 493 14.22 -26.39 -16.13
N THR A 494 14.88 -25.24 -15.95
CA THR A 494 14.56 -24.30 -14.87
C THR A 494 14.17 -22.92 -15.41
N PRO A 495 13.32 -22.17 -14.69
CA PRO A 495 12.97 -20.81 -15.08
C PRO A 495 14.19 -19.89 -15.21
N LYS A 496 15.23 -20.08 -14.39
CA LYS A 496 16.47 -19.29 -14.45
C LYS A 496 17.17 -19.46 -15.82
N ILE A 497 17.40 -20.70 -16.24
CA ILE A 497 18.05 -20.98 -17.55
C ILE A 497 17.17 -20.44 -18.68
N ALA A 498 15.85 -20.54 -18.54
CA ALA A 498 14.92 -19.97 -19.52
C ALA A 498 15.03 -18.44 -19.62
N LEU A 499 15.16 -17.73 -18.50
CA LEU A 499 15.33 -16.28 -18.50
C LEU A 499 16.69 -15.84 -19.05
N GLU A 500 17.75 -16.63 -18.86
CA GLU A 500 19.05 -16.37 -19.51
C GLU A 500 18.93 -16.48 -21.05
N GLU A 501 18.19 -17.45 -21.56
CA GLU A 501 17.90 -17.58 -22.98
C GLU A 501 17.01 -16.44 -23.49
N VAL A 502 15.99 -16.02 -22.71
CA VAL A 502 15.17 -14.85 -23.04
C VAL A 502 16.03 -13.60 -23.14
N ALA A 503 16.90 -13.33 -22.15
CA ALA A 503 17.80 -12.18 -22.18
C ALA A 503 18.67 -12.18 -23.44
N ARG A 504 19.21 -13.34 -23.81
CA ARG A 504 20.01 -13.52 -25.04
C ARG A 504 19.19 -13.24 -26.31
N VAL A 505 17.98 -13.80 -26.41
CA VAL A 505 17.12 -13.67 -27.61
C VAL A 505 16.56 -12.25 -27.76
N GLN A 506 16.19 -11.62 -26.65
CA GLN A 506 15.68 -10.25 -26.64
C GLN A 506 16.77 -9.18 -26.74
N GLU A 507 18.05 -9.57 -26.68
CA GLU A 507 19.18 -8.63 -26.59
C GLU A 507 19.10 -7.71 -25.35
N ILE A 508 18.64 -8.25 -24.21
CA ILE A 508 18.78 -7.60 -22.91
C ILE A 508 20.23 -7.75 -22.48
N LYS A 509 20.98 -6.64 -22.51
CA LYS A 509 22.45 -6.64 -22.40
C LYS A 509 22.97 -5.30 -21.91
N GLY A 510 24.20 -5.34 -21.40
CA GLY A 510 24.90 -4.18 -20.84
C GLY A 510 25.08 -4.36 -19.35
N SER A 511 25.64 -3.34 -18.71
CA SER A 511 25.81 -3.29 -17.26
C SER A 511 25.45 -1.91 -16.74
N LEU A 512 25.13 -1.83 -15.46
CA LEU A 512 24.95 -0.54 -14.79
C LEU A 512 26.25 0.31 -14.88
N GLU A 513 27.42 -0.34 -14.83
CA GLU A 513 28.72 0.28 -15.01
C GLU A 513 28.90 0.96 -16.38
N ASP A 514 28.33 0.39 -17.45
CA ASP A 514 28.44 0.96 -18.81
C ASP A 514 27.54 2.21 -19.00
N LYS A 515 26.45 2.31 -18.22
CA LYS A 515 25.47 3.41 -18.34
C LYS A 515 25.91 4.68 -17.61
N VAL A 516 26.54 4.52 -16.45
CA VAL A 516 26.95 5.66 -15.61
C VAL A 516 28.42 5.97 -15.86
N THR A 517 28.68 6.75 -16.91
CA THR A 517 30.05 7.02 -17.39
C THR A 517 30.77 8.13 -16.62
N LYS A 518 30.03 9.00 -15.91
CA LYS A 518 30.61 10.11 -15.11
C LYS A 518 31.33 9.54 -13.87
N PRO A 519 32.66 9.78 -13.71
CA PRO A 519 33.44 9.21 -12.62
C PRO A 519 32.87 9.53 -11.23
N GLY A 520 32.79 8.51 -10.38
CA GLY A 520 32.35 8.64 -8.98
C GLY A 520 30.83 8.79 -8.76
N ILE A 521 30.02 8.96 -9.81
CA ILE A 521 28.56 9.01 -9.68
C ILE A 521 27.99 7.64 -9.36
N LEU A 522 28.47 6.58 -10.04
CA LEU A 522 27.96 5.23 -9.84
C LEU A 522 28.14 4.73 -8.40
N ASP A 523 29.34 4.88 -7.84
CA ASP A 523 29.62 4.46 -6.46
C ASP A 523 28.75 5.21 -5.44
N LYS A 524 28.50 6.51 -5.70
CA LYS A 524 27.56 7.30 -4.89
C LYS A 524 26.13 6.77 -5.02
N LEU A 525 25.64 6.55 -6.25
CA LEU A 525 24.30 6.01 -6.50
C LEU A 525 24.10 4.67 -5.80
N LYS A 526 25.05 3.73 -5.92
CA LYS A 526 24.99 2.43 -5.25
C LYS A 526 24.98 2.56 -3.73
N GLY A 527 25.67 3.56 -3.17
CA GLY A 527 25.73 3.82 -1.73
C GLY A 527 24.63 4.74 -1.17
N ALA A 528 23.73 5.26 -2.01
CA ALA A 528 22.79 6.30 -1.63
C ALA A 528 21.42 5.75 -1.24
N VAL A 529 20.89 6.20 -0.09
CA VAL A 529 19.47 6.06 0.22
C VAL A 529 18.69 7.10 -0.60
N LEU A 530 17.61 6.68 -1.26
CA LEU A 530 16.67 7.61 -1.89
C LEU A 530 15.84 8.30 -0.81
N VAL A 531 15.94 9.62 -0.71
CA VAL A 531 15.17 10.43 0.24
C VAL A 531 14.28 11.40 -0.53
N ARG A 532 12.97 11.16 -0.51
CA ARG A 532 12.00 12.12 -1.06
C ARG A 532 11.68 13.17 -0.02
N THR A 533 11.93 14.44 -0.35
CA THR A 533 11.65 15.56 0.55
C THR A 533 10.24 16.10 0.35
N GLY A 534 9.47 16.26 1.43
CA GLY A 534 8.17 16.95 1.42
C GLY A 534 8.23 18.35 2.01
N ILE A 535 9.16 19.17 1.52
CA ILE A 535 9.49 20.48 2.08
C ILE A 535 9.26 21.55 1.01
N ALA A 536 8.45 22.56 1.33
CA ALA A 536 7.85 23.45 0.33
C ALA A 536 8.82 24.43 -0.37
N THR A 537 9.90 24.87 0.28
CA THR A 537 10.78 25.94 -0.23
C THR A 537 12.22 25.48 -0.42
N ALA A 538 12.93 26.05 -1.38
CA ALA A 538 14.34 25.77 -1.64
C ALA A 538 15.21 26.01 -0.39
N GLU A 539 15.04 27.16 0.29
CA GLU A 539 15.78 27.51 1.51
C GLU A 539 15.66 26.43 2.59
N LYS A 540 14.44 25.93 2.84
CA LYS A 540 14.20 24.89 3.85
C LYS A 540 14.71 23.53 3.40
N GLN A 541 14.68 23.23 2.10
CA GLN A 541 15.29 22.01 1.58
C GLN A 541 16.81 22.04 1.77
N ILE A 542 17.47 23.18 1.51
CA ILE A 542 18.90 23.38 1.77
C ILE A 542 19.21 23.18 3.26
N GLU A 543 18.39 23.72 4.16
CA GLU A 543 18.56 23.50 5.60
C GLU A 543 18.47 22.02 5.98
N ALA A 544 17.51 21.30 5.39
CA ALA A 544 17.29 19.87 5.66
C ALA A 544 18.48 18.99 5.26
N LEU A 545 19.29 19.38 4.27
CA LEU A 545 20.48 18.62 3.83
C LEU A 545 21.44 18.32 4.99
N LYS A 546 21.55 19.23 5.96
CA LYS A 546 22.43 19.07 7.14
C LYS A 546 22.05 17.88 8.02
N HIS A 547 20.81 17.41 7.91
CA HIS A 547 20.25 16.32 8.72
C HIS A 547 20.16 15.00 7.96
N LEU A 548 20.36 15.01 6.64
CA LEU A 548 20.33 13.81 5.82
C LEU A 548 21.67 13.05 5.92
N PRO A 549 21.65 11.71 5.81
CA PRO A 549 22.88 10.95 5.68
C PRO A 549 23.70 11.40 4.46
N LYS A 550 25.00 11.64 4.67
CA LYS A 550 25.89 12.08 3.58
C LYS A 550 25.81 11.12 2.40
N GLY A 551 25.64 11.66 1.19
CA GLY A 551 25.55 10.86 -0.02
C GLY A 551 24.16 10.31 -0.35
N SER A 552 23.09 10.76 0.30
CA SER A 552 21.72 10.45 -0.13
C SER A 552 21.39 11.01 -1.53
N ILE A 553 20.46 10.35 -2.24
CA ILE A 553 19.76 10.92 -3.38
C ILE A 553 18.62 11.77 -2.82
N VAL A 554 18.63 13.07 -3.13
CA VAL A 554 17.58 14.01 -2.73
C VAL A 554 16.60 14.13 -3.87
N HIS A 555 15.43 13.51 -3.71
CA HIS A 555 14.35 13.52 -4.68
C HIS A 555 13.33 14.60 -4.34
N TYR A 556 13.04 15.48 -5.29
CA TYR A 556 12.22 16.68 -5.06
C TYR A 556 11.23 16.97 -6.20
N THR A 557 10.05 17.47 -5.83
CA THR A 557 8.91 17.73 -6.74
C THR A 557 8.39 19.16 -6.60
N GLU A 558 8.80 19.90 -5.59
CA GLU A 558 8.17 21.16 -5.20
C GLU A 558 8.47 22.32 -6.17
N TYR A 559 9.51 22.17 -7.00
CA TYR A 559 9.91 23.16 -7.99
C TYR A 559 8.95 23.27 -9.18
N LEU A 560 8.10 22.26 -9.44
CA LEU A 560 7.25 22.16 -10.64
C LEU A 560 6.33 23.39 -10.74
N LYS A 561 6.44 24.16 -11.84
CA LYS A 561 5.72 25.42 -12.12
C LYS A 561 4.31 25.52 -11.52
N GLY A 562 3.39 24.69 -12.02
CA GLY A 562 1.97 24.69 -11.62
C GLY A 562 1.69 23.96 -10.30
N GLY A 563 2.72 23.33 -9.73
CA GLY A 563 2.61 22.28 -8.72
C GLY A 563 2.61 20.89 -9.34
N PHE A 564 2.55 19.87 -8.48
CA PHE A 564 2.55 18.47 -8.88
C PHE A 564 1.34 18.15 -9.78
N ASP A 565 1.58 17.46 -10.90
CA ASP A 565 0.59 17.05 -11.90
C ASP A 565 -0.20 18.21 -12.53
N LYS A 566 0.48 19.33 -12.77
CA LYS A 566 -0.12 20.54 -13.36
C LYS A 566 0.78 21.20 -14.39
N GLN A 567 0.15 21.74 -15.43
CA GLN A 567 0.79 22.47 -16.52
C GLN A 567 1.89 21.70 -17.28
N TYR A 568 1.95 20.37 -17.16
CA TYR A 568 2.86 19.58 -17.96
C TYR A 568 2.61 19.80 -19.47
N PRO A 569 3.68 19.84 -20.27
CA PRO A 569 5.07 19.47 -19.94
C PRO A 569 5.93 20.62 -19.37
N ASP A 570 5.33 21.78 -19.09
CA ASP A 570 6.05 22.99 -18.70
C ASP A 570 6.44 22.99 -17.21
N HIS A 571 7.59 22.40 -16.89
CA HIS A 571 8.13 22.36 -15.52
C HIS A 571 8.66 23.71 -15.01
N LEU A 572 8.93 24.66 -15.92
CA LEU A 572 9.54 25.96 -15.64
C LEU A 572 8.70 27.16 -16.17
N PRO A 573 8.89 28.38 -15.63
CA PRO A 573 9.73 28.73 -14.47
C PRO A 573 9.28 28.03 -13.19
N VAL A 574 10.15 27.96 -12.18
CA VAL A 574 9.83 27.23 -10.96
C VAL A 574 8.59 27.78 -10.25
N ASN A 575 7.94 26.95 -9.45
CA ASN A 575 6.83 27.38 -8.61
C ASN A 575 7.26 28.52 -7.68
N PRO A 576 6.57 29.67 -7.65
CA PRO A 576 6.92 30.78 -6.76
C PRO A 576 6.88 30.42 -5.26
N ARG A 577 6.14 29.36 -4.88
CA ARG A 577 6.16 28.85 -3.50
C ARG A 577 7.46 28.14 -3.16
N PHE A 578 8.12 27.54 -4.14
CA PHE A 578 9.43 26.91 -3.97
C PHE A 578 10.54 27.97 -3.88
N GLY A 579 10.51 28.93 -4.81
CA GLY A 579 11.48 30.02 -4.92
C GLY A 579 11.53 30.57 -6.34
N SER A 580 12.71 31.00 -6.76
CA SER A 580 13.06 31.43 -8.11
C SER A 580 13.92 30.38 -8.84
N ASP A 581 14.11 30.56 -10.14
CA ASP A 581 15.02 29.76 -10.96
C ASP A 581 16.45 29.74 -10.38
N ASP A 582 16.90 30.87 -9.80
CA ASP A 582 18.20 30.97 -9.11
C ASP A 582 18.24 30.17 -7.80
N ASP A 583 17.11 30.10 -7.09
CA ASP A 583 16.99 29.28 -5.87
C ASP A 583 17.06 27.79 -6.18
N LEU A 584 16.50 27.35 -7.33
CA LEU A 584 16.66 25.98 -7.82
C LEU A 584 18.13 25.66 -8.12
N ALA A 585 18.83 26.54 -8.85
CA ALA A 585 20.25 26.36 -9.11
C ALA A 585 21.07 26.30 -7.80
N THR A 586 20.76 27.17 -6.85
CA THR A 586 21.40 27.22 -5.52
C THR A 586 21.14 25.94 -4.73
N PHE A 587 19.92 25.41 -4.76
CA PHE A 587 19.57 24.16 -4.09
C PHE A 587 20.32 22.96 -4.68
N ILE A 588 20.33 22.80 -6.00
CA ILE A 588 21.05 21.71 -6.68
C ILE A 588 22.54 21.76 -6.33
N LYS A 589 23.13 22.96 -6.38
CA LYS A 589 24.52 23.17 -5.98
C LYS A 589 24.75 22.81 -4.51
N ALA A 590 23.85 23.19 -3.60
CA ALA A 590 23.96 22.86 -2.18
C ALA A 590 23.90 21.35 -1.92
N CYS A 591 23.07 20.61 -2.66
CA CYS A 591 23.06 19.13 -2.65
C CYS A 591 24.45 18.59 -3.01
N GLN A 592 24.98 19.01 -4.16
CA GLN A 592 26.26 18.54 -4.70
C GLN A 592 27.46 18.91 -3.83
N ASP A 593 27.53 20.15 -3.34
CA ASP A 593 28.59 20.64 -2.46
C ASP A 593 28.58 19.91 -1.10
N SER A 594 27.41 19.46 -0.64
CA SER A 594 27.25 18.63 0.56
C SER A 594 27.50 17.13 0.30
N GLY A 595 27.78 16.75 -0.94
CA GLY A 595 28.06 15.38 -1.37
C GLY A 595 26.82 14.52 -1.65
N HIS A 596 25.61 15.09 -1.62
CA HIS A 596 24.38 14.43 -2.03
C HIS A 596 24.24 14.42 -3.56
N LEU A 597 23.28 13.64 -4.06
CA LEU A 597 22.90 13.60 -5.47
C LEU A 597 21.54 14.27 -5.64
N ALA A 598 21.41 15.21 -6.58
CA ALA A 598 20.13 15.87 -6.87
C ALA A 598 19.35 15.06 -7.92
N MET A 599 18.06 14.77 -7.65
CA MET A 599 17.16 14.06 -8.55
C MET A 599 15.79 14.74 -8.68
N PRO A 600 15.56 15.58 -9.71
CA PRO A 600 14.26 16.17 -9.96
C PRO A 600 13.28 15.10 -10.43
N TYR A 601 12.03 15.25 -10.02
CA TYR A 601 10.91 14.61 -10.70
C TYR A 601 10.60 15.35 -12.01
N THR A 602 10.41 14.62 -13.11
CA THR A 602 9.90 15.16 -14.38
C THR A 602 8.80 14.26 -14.93
N ASN A 603 7.81 14.84 -15.61
CA ASN A 603 6.81 14.09 -16.35
C ASN A 603 6.40 14.84 -17.62
N THR A 604 6.60 14.18 -18.76
CA THR A 604 6.23 14.73 -20.07
C THR A 604 5.28 13.80 -20.84
N SER A 605 4.74 12.77 -20.17
CA SER A 605 3.97 11.70 -20.80
C SER A 605 2.47 12.03 -20.99
N TRP A 606 2.00 13.15 -20.42
CA TRP A 606 0.63 13.64 -20.56
C TRP A 606 0.58 15.17 -20.36
N TRP A 607 -0.43 15.83 -20.91
CA TRP A 607 -0.56 17.30 -20.88
C TRP A 607 -1.83 17.74 -20.13
N CYS A 608 -1.66 18.59 -19.12
CA CYS A 608 -2.72 18.97 -18.18
C CYS A 608 -3.60 20.11 -18.70
N THR A 609 -4.85 20.19 -18.23
CA THR A 609 -5.82 21.21 -18.71
C THR A 609 -6.19 22.31 -17.72
N ASP A 610 -5.91 22.17 -16.42
CA ASP A 610 -6.37 23.12 -15.40
C ASP A 610 -5.23 23.61 -14.45
N PRO A 611 -4.55 24.72 -14.81
CA PRO A 611 -4.58 25.37 -16.12
C PRO A 611 -3.75 24.61 -17.15
N LYS A 612 -3.93 24.93 -18.43
CA LYS A 612 -3.02 24.47 -19.49
C LYS A 612 -1.61 25.05 -19.29
N GLY A 613 -0.61 24.27 -19.70
CA GLY A 613 0.76 24.77 -19.84
C GLY A 613 0.93 25.57 -21.14
N PRO A 614 1.83 26.59 -21.19
CA PRO A 614 2.10 27.36 -22.40
C PRO A 614 2.41 26.52 -23.64
N THR A 615 3.14 25.40 -23.49
CA THR A 615 3.46 24.51 -24.60
C THR A 615 2.19 23.88 -25.17
N PHE A 616 1.25 23.47 -24.31
CA PHE A 616 -0.03 22.92 -24.76
C PHE A 616 -0.92 24.01 -25.38
N GLU A 617 -0.96 25.22 -24.82
CA GLU A 617 -1.69 26.34 -25.42
C GLU A 617 -1.20 26.66 -26.84
N GLN A 618 0.11 26.63 -27.06
CA GLN A 618 0.72 26.88 -28.36
C GLN A 618 0.46 25.74 -29.36
N ALA A 619 0.65 24.48 -28.94
CA ALA A 619 0.57 23.34 -29.83
C ALA A 619 -0.87 22.88 -30.14
N GLY A 620 -1.83 23.23 -29.29
CA GLY A 620 -3.23 22.82 -29.43
C GLY A 620 -3.42 21.30 -29.30
N GLU A 621 -4.45 20.75 -29.96
CA GLU A 621 -4.85 19.34 -29.79
C GLU A 621 -4.22 18.36 -30.79
N ALA A 622 -3.44 18.85 -31.75
CA ALA A 622 -2.76 18.01 -32.74
C ALA A 622 -1.81 16.96 -32.11
N PRO A 623 -1.05 17.26 -31.04
CA PRO A 623 -0.13 16.32 -30.42
C PRO A 623 -0.79 15.30 -29.50
N LEU A 624 -2.11 15.38 -29.26
CA LEU A 624 -2.80 14.50 -28.33
C LEU A 624 -3.01 13.10 -28.93
N ALA A 625 -2.91 12.08 -28.09
CA ALA A 625 -3.31 10.72 -28.48
C ALA A 625 -4.80 10.68 -28.80
N LYS A 626 -5.19 9.83 -29.74
CA LYS A 626 -6.59 9.73 -30.21
C LYS A 626 -7.18 8.37 -29.89
N ASN A 627 -8.45 8.38 -29.46
CA ASN A 627 -9.30 7.21 -29.42
C ASN A 627 -9.71 6.80 -30.84
N ARG A 628 -10.31 5.61 -30.98
CA ARG A 628 -10.75 5.08 -32.29
C ARG A 628 -11.75 5.99 -33.01
N ASN A 629 -12.59 6.71 -32.26
CA ASN A 629 -13.54 7.67 -32.82
C ASN A 629 -12.91 9.03 -33.17
N GLY A 630 -11.58 9.16 -33.08
CA GLY A 630 -10.81 10.38 -33.35
C GLY A 630 -10.81 11.40 -32.21
N SER A 631 -11.52 11.16 -31.10
CA SER A 631 -11.51 12.11 -29.98
C SER A 631 -10.16 12.06 -29.23
N PRO A 632 -9.69 13.20 -28.67
CA PRO A 632 -8.54 13.20 -27.78
C PRO A 632 -8.75 12.26 -26.58
N ARG A 633 -7.71 11.52 -26.20
CA ARG A 633 -7.76 10.63 -25.04
C ARG A 633 -7.52 11.41 -23.76
N LYS A 634 -8.55 11.51 -22.93
CA LYS A 634 -8.46 12.08 -21.59
C LYS A 634 -7.80 11.10 -20.61
N GLU A 635 -7.03 11.66 -19.68
CA GLU A 635 -6.45 10.97 -18.53
C GLU A 635 -6.60 11.82 -17.27
N ARG A 636 -6.50 11.19 -16.10
CA ARG A 636 -6.64 11.82 -14.80
C ARG A 636 -5.66 11.22 -13.80
N TYR A 637 -4.96 12.10 -13.07
CA TYR A 637 -4.07 11.75 -11.97
C TYR A 637 -4.44 12.57 -10.74
N GLY A 638 -4.83 11.89 -9.65
CA GLY A 638 -5.44 12.55 -8.49
C GLY A 638 -6.69 13.35 -8.90
N ASN A 639 -6.68 14.65 -8.63
CA ASN A 639 -7.75 15.58 -9.03
C ASN A 639 -7.43 16.36 -10.31
N ASN A 640 -6.28 16.12 -10.94
CA ASN A 640 -5.85 16.84 -12.12
C ASN A 640 -6.25 16.07 -13.38
N GLU A 641 -6.80 16.78 -14.35
CA GLU A 641 -7.20 16.25 -15.65
C GLU A 641 -6.24 16.69 -16.76
N GLY A 642 -6.19 15.88 -17.81
CA GLY A 642 -5.35 16.14 -18.97
C GLY A 642 -5.58 15.14 -20.09
N TYR A 643 -4.60 15.03 -20.97
CA TYR A 643 -4.65 14.17 -22.14
C TYR A 643 -3.38 13.35 -22.29
N SER A 644 -3.51 12.10 -22.73
CA SER A 644 -2.38 11.36 -23.28
C SER A 644 -1.90 12.04 -24.57
N ILE A 645 -0.64 11.80 -24.92
CA ILE A 645 0.01 12.42 -26.08
C ILE A 645 0.49 11.37 -27.09
N CYS A 646 0.72 11.81 -28.33
CA CYS A 646 1.40 11.04 -29.36
C CYS A 646 2.90 11.37 -29.32
N PHE A 647 3.72 10.42 -28.85
CA PHE A 647 5.17 10.59 -28.71
C PHE A 647 5.92 10.80 -30.04
N TYR A 648 5.29 10.44 -31.17
CA TYR A 648 5.81 10.67 -32.51
C TYR A 648 5.50 12.08 -33.05
N HIS A 649 4.70 12.88 -32.34
CA HIS A 649 4.41 14.24 -32.77
C HIS A 649 5.61 15.17 -32.48
N PRO A 650 6.09 15.99 -33.45
CA PRO A 650 7.26 16.84 -33.25
C PRO A 650 7.17 17.77 -32.02
N ALA A 651 6.01 18.41 -31.81
CA ALA A 651 5.80 19.26 -30.62
C ALA A 651 5.96 18.52 -29.28
N VAL A 652 5.66 17.22 -29.21
CA VAL A 652 5.88 16.41 -28.00
C VAL A 652 7.37 16.12 -27.82
N GLN A 653 8.06 15.75 -28.90
CA GLN A 653 9.50 15.50 -28.87
C GLN A 653 10.28 16.77 -28.49
N ASP A 654 9.92 17.92 -29.07
CA ASP A 654 10.54 19.20 -28.76
C ASP A 654 10.30 19.60 -27.30
N ALA A 655 9.08 19.43 -26.80
CA ALA A 655 8.76 19.70 -25.40
C ALA A 655 9.57 18.79 -24.45
N HIS A 656 9.68 17.50 -24.76
CA HIS A 656 10.46 16.55 -23.98
C HIS A 656 11.94 16.92 -23.95
N ARG A 657 12.54 17.18 -25.13
CA ARG A 657 13.95 17.58 -25.26
C ARG A 657 14.26 18.88 -24.53
N ASN A 658 13.31 19.83 -24.51
CA ASN A 658 13.46 21.06 -23.73
C ASN A 658 13.52 20.77 -22.23
N VAL A 659 12.63 19.91 -21.70
CA VAL A 659 12.65 19.52 -20.29
C VAL A 659 13.96 18.77 -19.94
N SER A 660 14.39 17.85 -20.79
CA SER A 660 15.65 17.13 -20.65
C SER A 660 16.83 18.10 -20.57
N LYS A 661 16.92 19.03 -21.52
CA LYS A 661 17.95 20.08 -21.55
C LYS A 661 17.90 20.97 -20.30
N ASP A 662 16.71 21.37 -19.87
CA ASP A 662 16.56 22.20 -18.68
C ASP A 662 17.08 21.48 -17.42
N MET A 663 16.78 20.18 -17.28
CA MET A 663 17.11 19.40 -16.07
C MET A 663 18.48 18.71 -16.09
N SER A 664 19.16 18.67 -17.24
CA SER A 664 20.49 18.04 -17.38
C SER A 664 21.60 19.04 -17.75
N GLU A 665 21.31 20.09 -18.52
CA GLU A 665 22.29 21.09 -18.95
C GLU A 665 22.15 22.41 -18.18
N LYS A 666 20.95 23.01 -18.16
CA LYS A 666 20.71 24.32 -17.53
C LYS A 666 20.80 24.22 -16.00
N TYR A 667 20.15 23.21 -15.44
CA TYR A 667 20.19 22.86 -14.02
C TYR A 667 20.78 21.45 -13.88
N PRO A 668 22.12 21.30 -13.82
CA PRO A 668 22.77 20.01 -14.01
C PRO A 668 22.58 19.06 -12.82
N ASN A 669 21.49 18.28 -12.86
CA ASN A 669 21.20 17.24 -11.88
C ASN A 669 22.08 16.01 -12.08
N ASP A 670 22.25 15.21 -11.02
CA ASP A 670 23.10 14.02 -11.07
C ASP A 670 22.38 12.81 -11.70
N ILE A 671 21.05 12.81 -11.60
CA ILE A 671 20.13 11.82 -12.18
C ILE A 671 18.79 12.51 -12.44
N VAL A 672 18.07 12.16 -13.51
CA VAL A 672 16.74 12.71 -13.80
C VAL A 672 15.69 11.60 -13.70
N LEU A 673 14.66 11.80 -12.88
CA LEU A 673 13.53 10.86 -12.83
C LEU A 673 12.49 11.24 -13.88
N GLN A 674 12.15 10.29 -14.75
CA GLN A 674 11.13 10.40 -15.78
C GLN A 674 9.95 9.51 -15.41
N ASP A 675 8.89 10.16 -14.93
CA ASP A 675 7.69 9.46 -14.49
C ASP A 675 7.03 8.70 -15.65
N GLN A 676 6.39 7.59 -15.31
CA GLN A 676 5.63 6.71 -16.20
C GLN A 676 6.35 5.95 -17.32
N VAL A 677 7.63 6.20 -17.62
CA VAL A 677 8.35 5.46 -18.68
C VAL A 677 8.29 3.94 -18.42
N GLY A 678 8.46 3.52 -17.15
CA GLY A 678 8.35 2.13 -16.69
C GLY A 678 6.97 1.70 -16.18
N SER A 679 5.99 2.61 -16.03
CA SER A 679 4.70 2.31 -15.36
C SER A 679 3.48 2.34 -16.27
N ARG A 680 3.58 3.05 -17.41
CA ARG A 680 2.44 3.38 -18.24
C ARG A 680 1.81 2.13 -18.83
N SER A 681 0.51 1.98 -18.58
CA SER A 681 -0.28 0.93 -19.21
C SER A 681 -0.25 1.06 -20.72
N TRP A 682 -0.05 -0.05 -21.43
CA TRP A 682 -0.16 -0.04 -22.88
C TRP A 682 -1.60 0.24 -23.34
N LEU A 683 -1.75 1.07 -24.38
CA LEU A 683 -3.02 1.42 -24.99
C LEU A 683 -2.84 1.70 -26.49
N TRP A 684 -3.91 1.51 -27.29
CA TRP A 684 -3.89 1.91 -28.70
C TRP A 684 -3.84 3.44 -28.88
N ASN A 685 -3.16 3.95 -29.89
CA ASN A 685 -3.19 5.36 -30.28
C ASN A 685 -3.53 5.51 -31.77
N PHE A 686 -4.64 6.19 -32.08
CA PHE A 686 -5.09 6.41 -33.46
C PHE A 686 -4.68 7.78 -34.02
N ASN A 687 -3.67 8.44 -33.44
CA ASN A 687 -3.11 9.65 -34.01
C ASN A 687 -2.46 9.34 -35.39
N PRO A 688 -2.67 10.14 -36.44
CA PRO A 688 -2.12 9.86 -37.78
C PRO A 688 -0.58 9.82 -37.86
N LEU A 689 0.14 10.40 -36.90
CA LEU A 689 1.59 10.35 -36.84
C LEU A 689 2.14 9.10 -36.15
N GLU A 690 1.28 8.29 -35.54
CA GLU A 690 1.67 7.04 -34.91
C GLU A 690 2.03 6.00 -36.01
N PRO A 691 3.25 5.43 -36.02
CA PRO A 691 3.67 4.48 -37.05
C PRO A 691 2.76 3.25 -37.20
N ASN A 692 2.23 2.78 -36.07
CA ASN A 692 1.13 1.84 -36.01
C ASN A 692 0.33 2.07 -34.72
N PHE A 693 -0.92 1.61 -34.64
CA PHE A 693 -1.78 1.94 -33.50
C PHE A 693 -1.31 1.40 -32.14
N ALA A 694 -0.27 0.56 -32.09
CA ALA A 694 0.19 -0.15 -30.90
C ALA A 694 1.54 0.35 -30.35
N CYS A 695 2.24 1.28 -31.02
CA CYS A 695 3.63 1.63 -30.72
C CYS A 695 3.86 2.86 -29.82
N GLY A 696 2.81 3.36 -29.15
CA GLY A 696 2.89 4.56 -28.32
C GLY A 696 3.98 4.48 -27.26
N ASN A 697 4.09 3.32 -26.59
CA ASN A 697 5.14 3.11 -25.59
C ASN A 697 6.55 3.14 -26.19
N ASP A 698 6.78 2.63 -27.41
CA ASP A 698 8.12 2.66 -28.03
C ASP A 698 8.59 4.10 -28.33
N GLY A 699 7.67 5.02 -28.64
CA GLY A 699 7.98 6.44 -28.78
C GLY A 699 8.41 7.08 -27.46
N MET A 700 7.74 6.73 -26.35
CA MET A 700 8.13 7.15 -24.99
C MET A 700 9.50 6.58 -24.60
N LEU A 701 9.73 5.29 -24.85
CA LEU A 701 11.02 4.63 -24.59
C LEU A 701 12.14 5.27 -25.42
N SER A 702 11.87 5.65 -26.67
CA SER A 702 12.85 6.31 -27.55
C SER A 702 13.32 7.65 -27.00
N LEU A 703 12.40 8.47 -26.45
CA LEU A 703 12.73 9.73 -25.81
C LEU A 703 13.63 9.53 -24.58
N SER A 704 13.27 8.58 -23.71
CA SER A 704 14.09 8.23 -22.55
C SER A 704 15.48 7.70 -22.95
N MET A 705 15.57 6.90 -24.03
CA MET A 705 16.84 6.46 -24.60
C MET A 705 17.70 7.59 -25.18
N GLU A 706 17.10 8.71 -25.62
CA GLU A 706 17.88 9.92 -26.00
C GLU A 706 18.51 10.54 -24.75
N ASP A 707 17.72 10.69 -23.68
CA ASP A 707 18.17 11.33 -22.43
C ASP A 707 19.25 10.52 -21.71
N ALA A 708 19.13 9.18 -21.73
CA ALA A 708 20.10 8.25 -21.16
C ALA A 708 21.53 8.43 -21.71
N GLN A 709 21.68 9.04 -22.89
CA GLN A 709 22.99 9.30 -23.50
C GLN A 709 23.72 10.46 -22.83
N ASN A 710 23.01 11.31 -22.10
CA ASN A 710 23.53 12.57 -21.55
C ASN A 710 23.55 12.58 -20.02
N VAL A 711 22.57 11.93 -19.38
CA VAL A 711 22.42 11.90 -17.92
C VAL A 711 21.92 10.53 -17.47
N PRO A 712 22.35 10.01 -16.30
CA PRO A 712 21.66 8.89 -15.68
C PRO A 712 20.18 9.20 -15.50
N ILE A 713 19.34 8.23 -15.83
CA ILE A 713 17.88 8.36 -15.76
C ILE A 713 17.29 7.32 -14.81
N ALA A 714 16.21 7.73 -14.15
CA ALA A 714 15.37 6.86 -13.35
C ALA A 714 13.95 6.87 -13.91
N THR A 715 13.20 5.81 -13.68
CA THR A 715 11.77 5.79 -14.02
C THR A 715 10.88 5.21 -12.93
N GLU A 716 9.61 5.60 -12.96
CA GLU A 716 8.54 5.02 -12.16
C GLU A 716 8.26 3.58 -12.61
N ASN A 717 8.38 2.62 -11.70
CA ASN A 717 8.21 1.18 -11.96
C ASN A 717 9.13 0.66 -13.09
N GLY A 718 8.91 -0.55 -13.61
CA GLY A 718 9.75 -1.06 -14.69
C GLY A 718 9.32 -2.40 -15.27
N TYR A 719 9.85 -2.70 -16.46
CA TYR A 719 9.70 -3.95 -17.20
C TYR A 719 10.92 -4.16 -18.11
N ASP A 720 11.05 -5.32 -18.75
CA ASP A 720 12.25 -5.71 -19.50
C ASP A 720 12.76 -4.68 -20.52
N ARG A 721 11.87 -3.94 -21.21
CA ARG A 721 12.27 -3.02 -22.29
C ARG A 721 13.00 -1.76 -21.82
N VAL A 722 12.89 -1.39 -20.55
CA VAL A 722 13.60 -0.22 -20.02
C VAL A 722 15.02 -0.58 -19.55
N LEU A 723 15.30 -1.88 -19.38
CA LEU A 723 16.51 -2.38 -18.73
C LEU A 723 17.79 -1.96 -19.45
N ASN A 724 17.81 -1.81 -20.77
CA ASN A 724 19.05 -1.51 -21.50
C ASN A 724 19.53 -0.06 -21.33
N PHE A 725 18.69 0.87 -20.87
CA PHE A 725 19.03 2.30 -20.83
C PHE A 725 18.72 2.99 -19.49
N GLU A 726 17.72 2.52 -18.73
CA GLU A 726 17.44 3.08 -17.40
C GLU A 726 18.58 2.78 -16.42
N THR A 727 18.93 3.73 -15.57
CA THR A 727 19.91 3.53 -14.48
C THR A 727 19.21 3.05 -13.20
N MET A 728 18.00 3.50 -12.95
CA MET A 728 17.24 3.21 -11.74
C MET A 728 15.76 2.96 -12.01
N ILE A 729 15.19 1.96 -11.35
CA ILE A 729 13.77 1.64 -11.34
C ILE A 729 13.21 1.98 -9.96
N CYS A 730 12.28 2.93 -9.91
CA CYS A 730 11.56 3.35 -8.71
C CYS A 730 10.19 2.66 -8.65
N GLY A 731 10.13 1.40 -8.21
CA GLY A 731 8.88 0.65 -8.12
C GLY A 731 9.01 -0.86 -8.29
N ALA A 732 8.06 -1.48 -8.99
CA ALA A 732 7.94 -2.95 -9.08
C ALA A 732 7.78 -3.65 -7.72
N ALA A 733 7.22 -2.93 -6.74
CA ALA A 733 7.23 -3.33 -5.34
C ALA A 733 5.85 -3.32 -4.67
N TRP A 734 4.83 -2.66 -5.23
CA TRP A 734 3.56 -2.40 -4.53
C TRP A 734 2.82 -3.66 -4.05
N GLY A 735 2.90 -4.73 -4.84
CA GLY A 735 2.34 -6.04 -4.56
C GLY A 735 3.30 -6.99 -3.84
N MET A 736 4.56 -6.62 -3.66
CA MET A 736 5.64 -7.50 -3.22
C MET A 736 6.28 -7.09 -1.90
N ILE A 737 6.60 -5.81 -1.72
CA ILE A 737 7.07 -5.24 -0.46
C ILE A 737 5.85 -4.65 0.25
N PRO A 738 5.59 -4.95 1.52
CA PRO A 738 4.44 -4.40 2.24
C PRO A 738 4.37 -2.87 2.12
N ALA A 739 3.25 -2.35 1.63
CA ALA A 739 2.94 -0.92 1.69
C ALA A 739 2.08 -0.63 2.93
N LYS A 740 1.97 0.64 3.33
CA LYS A 740 1.20 1.05 4.52
C LYS A 740 -0.01 1.91 4.11
N ALA A 741 -0.93 2.10 5.06
CA ALA A 741 -2.14 2.91 4.89
C ALA A 741 -2.97 2.48 3.66
N GLN A 742 -3.38 3.43 2.83
CA GLN A 742 -4.26 3.22 1.67
C GLN A 742 -3.72 2.23 0.62
N HIS A 743 -2.43 1.86 0.66
CA HIS A 743 -1.81 0.94 -0.29
C HIS A 743 -1.56 -0.46 0.28
N GLU A 744 -1.86 -0.72 1.55
CA GLU A 744 -1.61 -2.01 2.20
C GLU A 744 -2.23 -3.20 1.44
N THR A 745 -3.45 -3.03 0.94
CA THR A 745 -4.21 -4.05 0.22
C THR A 745 -3.66 -4.37 -1.18
N ARG A 746 -2.66 -3.62 -1.66
CA ARG A 746 -1.99 -3.94 -2.93
C ARG A 746 -1.12 -5.19 -2.82
N HIS A 747 -0.67 -5.56 -1.62
CA HIS A 747 0.19 -6.73 -1.42
C HIS A 747 -0.49 -8.02 -1.94
N ALA A 748 0.27 -8.87 -2.64
CA ALA A 748 -0.25 -10.06 -3.32
C ALA A 748 -0.93 -11.08 -2.37
N LYS A 749 -0.57 -11.07 -1.08
CA LYS A 749 -1.26 -11.85 -0.02
C LYS A 749 -2.76 -11.58 0.11
N TYR A 750 -3.22 -10.41 -0.32
CA TYR A 750 -4.65 -10.06 -0.35
C TYR A 750 -5.31 -10.38 -1.69
N ARG A 751 -4.51 -10.70 -2.71
CA ARG A 751 -4.96 -10.96 -4.08
C ARG A 751 -5.06 -12.42 -4.40
N PHE A 752 -4.27 -13.28 -3.75
CA PHE A 752 -4.17 -14.70 -4.06
C PHE A 752 -4.26 -15.54 -2.78
N PRO A 753 -4.93 -16.71 -2.80
CA PRO A 753 -5.08 -17.54 -1.61
C PRO A 753 -3.75 -18.10 -1.13
N GLN A 754 -3.64 -18.36 0.17
CA GLN A 754 -2.41 -18.86 0.76
C GLN A 754 -2.08 -20.27 0.21
N GLY A 755 -0.81 -20.48 -0.17
CA GLY A 755 -0.31 -21.79 -0.61
C GLY A 755 -0.53 -22.12 -2.09
N GLU A 756 -1.17 -21.22 -2.85
CA GLU A 756 -1.42 -21.41 -4.29
C GLU A 756 -0.46 -20.62 -5.18
N TRP A 757 0.37 -19.76 -4.59
CA TRP A 757 1.29 -18.88 -5.33
C TRP A 757 2.52 -18.55 -4.48
N GLU A 758 3.58 -18.10 -5.16
CA GLU A 758 4.79 -17.55 -4.57
C GLU A 758 5.33 -16.40 -5.44
N PHE A 759 6.27 -15.60 -4.93
CA PHE A 759 6.97 -14.63 -5.76
C PHE A 759 8.06 -15.33 -6.58
N PHE A 760 8.31 -14.83 -7.79
CA PHE A 760 9.46 -15.25 -8.59
C PHE A 760 10.01 -14.01 -9.33
N PRO A 761 11.27 -13.60 -9.09
CA PRO A 761 11.76 -12.29 -9.52
C PRO A 761 12.25 -12.31 -10.98
N ILE A 762 11.32 -12.45 -11.93
CA ILE A 762 11.59 -12.44 -13.39
C ILE A 762 12.43 -11.21 -13.76
N LEU A 763 12.00 -10.02 -13.35
CA LEU A 763 12.67 -8.77 -13.72
C LEU A 763 14.11 -8.69 -13.18
N SER A 764 14.38 -9.18 -11.96
CA SER A 764 15.73 -9.19 -11.39
C SER A 764 16.65 -10.18 -12.11
N TYR A 765 16.14 -11.35 -12.50
CA TYR A 765 16.93 -12.29 -13.30
C TYR A 765 17.31 -11.73 -14.67
N LEU A 766 16.47 -10.84 -15.24
CA LEU A 766 16.72 -10.20 -16.53
C LEU A 766 17.63 -8.96 -16.42
N GLY A 767 17.60 -8.20 -15.32
CA GLY A 767 18.22 -6.87 -15.31
C GLY A 767 18.76 -6.33 -13.98
N HIS A 768 18.92 -7.14 -12.92
CA HIS A 768 19.51 -6.64 -11.67
C HIS A 768 20.98 -6.21 -11.80
N ASP A 769 21.69 -6.69 -12.83
CA ASP A 769 23.01 -6.20 -13.23
C ASP A 769 23.01 -4.89 -14.02
N GLN A 770 21.84 -4.45 -14.48
CA GLN A 770 21.68 -3.29 -15.35
C GLN A 770 21.10 -2.08 -14.64
N CYS A 771 20.26 -2.26 -13.61
CA CYS A 771 19.55 -1.17 -12.93
C CYS A 771 19.69 -1.25 -11.41
N ILE A 772 19.59 -0.11 -10.73
CA ILE A 772 19.32 -0.04 -9.30
C ILE A 772 17.80 -0.14 -9.10
N PHE A 773 17.34 -1.04 -8.23
CA PHE A 773 15.93 -1.16 -7.86
C PHE A 773 15.69 -0.45 -6.53
N THR A 774 14.72 0.46 -6.48
CA THR A 774 14.21 1.08 -5.26
C THR A 774 12.68 0.96 -5.23
N THR A 775 12.07 1.09 -4.06
CA THR A 775 10.60 1.20 -3.97
C THR A 775 10.11 2.50 -4.63
N HIS A 776 8.80 2.62 -4.82
CA HIS A 776 8.18 3.78 -5.48
C HIS A 776 8.58 5.11 -4.83
N ASP A 777 9.03 6.06 -5.63
CA ASP A 777 9.66 7.33 -5.26
C ASP A 777 8.71 8.34 -4.59
N LEU A 778 7.39 8.21 -4.78
CA LEU A 778 6.40 9.13 -4.20
C LEU A 778 5.56 8.58 -3.04
N GLY A 779 5.43 7.26 -2.89
CA GLY A 779 4.36 6.69 -2.06
C GLY A 779 4.66 5.36 -1.38
N HIS A 780 5.81 4.74 -1.67
CA HIS A 780 6.19 3.46 -1.07
C HIS A 780 7.60 3.60 -0.51
N PHE A 781 7.72 3.82 0.80
CA PHE A 781 8.99 4.00 1.48
C PHE A 781 9.21 2.95 2.56
N ILE A 782 10.48 2.75 2.93
CA ILE A 782 10.89 1.75 3.92
C ILE A 782 10.90 2.39 5.32
N SER A 783 9.81 2.25 6.07
CA SER A 783 9.63 2.79 7.42
C SER A 783 9.54 1.72 8.50
N THR A 784 9.50 0.43 8.15
CA THR A 784 9.31 -0.67 9.10
C THR A 784 10.19 -1.89 8.81
N PRO A 785 10.46 -2.77 9.81
CA PRO A 785 11.33 -3.95 9.63
C PRO A 785 10.87 -4.97 8.58
N ASP A 786 9.55 -5.19 8.42
CA ASP A 786 8.98 -6.06 7.38
C ASP A 786 9.36 -5.60 5.97
N GLN A 787 9.38 -4.29 5.75
CA GLN A 787 9.80 -3.70 4.48
C GLN A 787 11.29 -3.85 4.23
N VAL A 788 12.13 -3.73 5.27
CA VAL A 788 13.59 -3.97 5.16
C VAL A 788 13.87 -5.43 4.80
N ALA A 789 13.24 -6.38 5.50
CA ALA A 789 13.42 -7.81 5.24
C ALA A 789 13.02 -8.17 3.80
N ALA A 790 11.86 -7.69 3.34
CA ALA A 790 11.42 -7.89 1.96
C ALA A 790 12.35 -7.19 0.94
N ALA A 791 12.73 -5.93 1.17
CA ALA A 791 13.62 -5.20 0.26
C ALA A 791 14.97 -5.93 0.08
N LEU A 792 15.60 -6.37 1.17
CA LEU A 792 16.86 -7.13 1.09
C LEU A 792 16.67 -8.47 0.39
N ALA A 793 15.57 -9.18 0.66
CA ALA A 793 15.28 -10.47 0.02
C ALA A 793 15.20 -10.34 -1.51
N PHE A 794 14.70 -9.22 -2.04
CA PHE A 794 14.53 -8.99 -3.48
C PHE A 794 15.63 -8.11 -4.13
N GLY A 795 16.63 -7.65 -3.38
CA GLY A 795 17.73 -6.84 -3.92
C GLY A 795 17.42 -5.34 -4.10
N TYR A 796 16.56 -4.77 -3.25
CA TYR A 796 16.17 -3.36 -3.34
C TYR A 796 17.06 -2.43 -2.51
N ALA A 797 17.47 -1.32 -3.12
CA ALA A 797 18.01 -0.16 -2.43
C ALA A 797 16.99 0.44 -1.45
N MET A 798 17.51 1.11 -0.42
CA MET A 798 16.74 1.70 0.65
C MET A 798 16.15 3.06 0.26
N SER A 799 14.94 3.34 0.72
CA SER A 799 14.25 4.61 0.48
C SER A 799 13.54 5.12 1.73
N TYR A 800 13.41 6.44 1.85
CA TYR A 800 12.72 7.07 2.95
C TYR A 800 12.05 8.40 2.56
N TYR A 801 11.09 8.82 3.36
CA TYR A 801 10.37 10.08 3.18
C TYR A 801 10.71 11.05 4.31
N TRP A 802 11.12 12.27 3.95
CA TRP A 802 11.61 13.26 4.90
C TRP A 802 10.76 14.53 4.90
N HIS A 803 10.31 14.94 6.09
CA HIS A 803 9.55 16.17 6.30
C HIS A 803 10.40 17.26 6.95
N GLN A 804 9.91 18.51 6.92
CA GLN A 804 10.60 19.69 7.46
C GLN A 804 11.10 19.49 8.90
N ASN A 805 10.30 18.83 9.75
CA ASN A 805 10.61 18.66 11.18
C ASN A 805 11.08 17.24 11.55
N SER A 806 11.35 16.37 10.57
CA SER A 806 11.80 14.99 10.85
C SER A 806 13.09 14.93 11.67
N HIS A 807 13.97 15.93 11.54
CA HIS A 807 15.21 16.04 12.33
C HIS A 807 14.97 16.19 13.84
N GLN A 808 13.78 16.64 14.26
CA GLN A 808 13.40 16.81 15.66
C GLN A 808 12.83 15.51 16.28
N ASN A 809 12.70 14.45 15.50
CA ASN A 809 12.17 13.16 15.92
C ASN A 809 13.31 12.11 15.93
N PRO A 810 13.93 11.84 17.11
CA PRO A 810 15.07 10.93 17.19
C PRO A 810 14.79 9.53 16.61
N PRO A 811 13.64 8.88 16.84
CA PRO A 811 13.29 7.64 16.14
C PRO A 811 13.40 7.71 14.61
N GLN A 812 12.88 8.77 13.97
CA GLN A 812 12.99 8.93 12.51
C GLN A 812 14.44 9.12 12.07
N VAL A 813 15.22 9.90 12.82
CA VAL A 813 16.66 10.11 12.56
C VAL A 813 17.44 8.80 12.70
N HIS A 814 17.21 8.03 13.76
CA HIS A 814 17.87 6.74 13.99
C HIS A 814 17.49 5.74 12.91
N TRP A 815 16.21 5.70 12.50
CA TRP A 815 15.75 4.84 11.41
C TRP A 815 16.42 5.19 10.08
N LEU A 816 16.47 6.47 9.70
CA LEU A 816 17.13 6.88 8.45
C LEU A 816 18.64 6.57 8.47
N ASN A 817 19.32 6.78 9.59
CA ASN A 817 20.74 6.40 9.75
C ASN A 817 20.94 4.87 9.66
N TRP A 818 19.96 4.08 10.14
CA TRP A 818 19.98 2.62 10.00
C TRP A 818 19.83 2.20 8.53
N LEU A 819 18.88 2.76 7.79
CA LEU A 819 18.73 2.51 6.35
C LEU A 819 19.98 2.89 5.57
N ASP A 820 20.60 4.03 5.91
CA ASP A 820 21.87 4.46 5.30
C ASP A 820 23.01 3.47 5.54
N ALA A 821 23.12 2.94 6.76
CA ALA A 821 24.12 1.93 7.07
C ALA A 821 23.89 0.64 6.27
N LEU A 822 22.65 0.17 6.19
CA LEU A 822 22.31 -0.99 5.35
C LEU A 822 22.65 -0.74 3.88
N GLN A 823 22.28 0.43 3.36
CA GLN A 823 22.54 0.81 1.97
C GLN A 823 24.04 0.76 1.65
N LYS A 824 24.86 1.40 2.47
CA LYS A 824 26.31 1.52 2.24
C LYS A 824 27.08 0.23 2.46
N THR A 825 26.58 -0.66 3.31
CA THR A 825 27.27 -1.91 3.66
C THR A 825 26.86 -3.06 2.76
N ILE A 826 25.56 -3.34 2.62
CA ILE A 826 25.05 -4.52 1.92
C ILE A 826 24.45 -4.14 0.56
N CYS A 827 23.55 -3.16 0.50
CA CYS A 827 22.82 -2.90 -0.75
C CYS A 827 23.73 -2.42 -1.89
N ALA A 828 24.73 -1.60 -1.57
CA ALA A 828 25.75 -1.16 -2.51
C ALA A 828 26.54 -2.31 -3.15
N GLN A 829 26.62 -3.47 -2.49
CA GLN A 829 27.37 -4.63 -2.99
C GLN A 829 26.58 -5.46 -4.01
N TYR A 830 25.25 -5.51 -3.91
CA TYR A 830 24.43 -6.19 -4.92
C TYR A 830 23.87 -5.22 -5.98
N ALA A 831 23.86 -3.91 -5.74
CA ALA A 831 23.36 -2.94 -6.72
C ALA A 831 24.13 -3.04 -8.05
N GLY A 832 23.41 -3.35 -9.14
CA GLY A 832 24.03 -3.63 -10.44
C GLY A 832 24.79 -4.96 -10.48
N LYS A 833 24.32 -6.01 -9.81
CA LYS A 833 24.90 -7.38 -9.87
C LYS A 833 23.87 -8.41 -10.29
N LYS A 834 24.27 -9.40 -11.08
CA LYS A 834 23.35 -10.42 -11.57
C LYS A 834 22.77 -11.23 -10.40
N LEU A 835 21.46 -11.45 -10.38
CA LEU A 835 20.81 -12.42 -9.49
C LEU A 835 21.17 -13.84 -9.97
N LEU A 836 21.81 -14.61 -9.10
CA LEU A 836 22.28 -15.97 -9.38
C LEU A 836 21.35 -17.04 -8.82
N ASP A 837 20.70 -16.78 -7.68
CA ASP A 837 19.77 -17.72 -7.06
C ASP A 837 18.69 -16.98 -6.27
N PHE A 838 17.48 -17.53 -6.29
CA PHE A 838 16.32 -17.12 -5.52
C PHE A 838 15.53 -18.39 -5.20
N THR A 839 15.48 -18.75 -3.92
CA THR A 839 14.86 -20.00 -3.46
C THR A 839 14.19 -19.79 -2.10
N TYR A 840 13.13 -20.55 -1.86
CA TYR A 840 12.47 -20.66 -0.55
C TYR A 840 13.01 -21.89 0.19
N PRO A 841 13.88 -21.74 1.21
CA PRO A 841 14.56 -22.89 1.82
C PRO A 841 13.63 -23.85 2.57
N GLN A 842 12.40 -23.42 2.90
CA GLN A 842 11.39 -24.25 3.56
C GLN A 842 10.44 -24.96 2.59
N THR A 843 10.60 -24.79 1.26
CA THR A 843 9.79 -25.51 0.28
C THR A 843 9.92 -27.02 0.45
N GLY A 844 8.79 -27.72 0.54
CA GLY A 844 8.74 -29.17 0.80
C GLY A 844 8.83 -29.57 2.28
N SER A 845 8.88 -28.61 3.21
CA SER A 845 8.74 -28.87 4.65
C SER A 845 7.28 -28.82 5.13
N ASP A 846 7.01 -29.31 6.33
CA ASP A 846 5.68 -29.24 6.99
C ASP A 846 5.33 -27.83 7.53
N HIS A 847 6.14 -26.81 7.23
CA HIS A 847 5.89 -25.44 7.70
C HIS A 847 4.64 -24.87 7.01
N GLN A 848 3.73 -24.25 7.78
CA GLN A 848 2.47 -23.72 7.24
C GLN A 848 2.66 -22.60 6.20
N LYS A 849 3.80 -21.91 6.26
CA LYS A 849 4.15 -20.78 5.39
C LYS A 849 5.59 -20.91 4.90
N PRO A 850 5.87 -21.86 4.00
CA PRO A 850 7.24 -22.15 3.59
C PRO A 850 7.86 -21.03 2.72
N HIS A 851 7.03 -20.13 2.19
CA HIS A 851 7.45 -19.01 1.33
C HIS A 851 7.78 -17.72 2.11
N GLU A 852 7.72 -17.73 3.45
CA GLU A 852 8.12 -16.57 4.26
C GLU A 852 9.63 -16.52 4.53
N LEU A 853 10.38 -17.61 4.29
CA LEU A 853 11.84 -17.61 4.35
C LEU A 853 12.41 -17.58 2.93
N ILE A 854 13.15 -16.52 2.60
CA ILE A 854 13.74 -16.32 1.27
C ILE A 854 15.26 -16.36 1.37
N TYR A 855 15.89 -17.11 0.46
CA TYR A 855 17.33 -17.06 0.21
C TYR A 855 17.61 -16.46 -1.16
N THR A 856 18.57 -15.55 -1.23
CA THR A 856 19.07 -14.99 -2.49
C THR A 856 20.58 -14.95 -2.55
N GLN A 857 21.09 -15.09 -3.78
CA GLN A 857 22.49 -14.95 -4.11
C GLN A 857 22.65 -14.02 -5.31
N PHE A 858 23.49 -12.99 -5.17
CA PHE A 858 23.93 -12.16 -6.28
C PHE A 858 25.40 -12.41 -6.59
N GLN A 859 25.82 -12.02 -7.80
CA GLN A 859 27.22 -12.04 -8.22
C GLN A 859 28.09 -11.24 -7.23
N GLY A 860 29.33 -11.72 -7.00
CA GLY A 860 30.24 -11.10 -6.02
C GLY A 860 30.16 -11.70 -4.61
N ASN A 861 29.55 -12.90 -4.47
CA ASN A 861 29.35 -13.59 -3.20
C ASN A 861 28.51 -12.77 -2.21
N VAL A 862 27.43 -12.17 -2.71
CA VAL A 862 26.42 -11.49 -1.87
C VAL A 862 25.30 -12.48 -1.62
N THR A 863 25.17 -12.95 -0.39
CA THR A 863 24.21 -13.97 0.02
C THR A 863 23.32 -13.45 1.15
N ILE A 864 22.02 -13.64 1.02
CA ILE A 864 21.02 -13.11 1.97
C ILE A 864 20.04 -14.23 2.30
N VAL A 865 19.70 -14.37 3.58
CA VAL A 865 18.53 -15.11 4.05
C VAL A 865 17.64 -14.18 4.87
N ALA A 866 16.36 -14.10 4.54
CA ALA A 866 15.43 -13.18 5.16
C ALA A 866 14.11 -13.89 5.50
N ASN A 867 13.66 -13.74 6.74
CA ASN A 867 12.31 -14.07 7.17
C ASN A 867 11.42 -12.85 6.90
N THR A 868 10.51 -12.93 5.94
CA THR A 868 9.52 -11.89 5.62
C THR A 868 8.20 -12.06 6.39
N GLY A 869 8.11 -13.07 7.25
CA GLY A 869 6.92 -13.42 8.03
C GLY A 869 6.88 -12.83 9.44
N GLU A 870 5.71 -12.96 10.07
CA GLU A 870 5.39 -12.46 11.42
C GLU A 870 5.81 -13.44 12.54
N THR A 871 6.34 -14.61 12.19
CA THR A 871 6.70 -15.66 13.14
C THR A 871 8.21 -15.89 13.19
N ASN A 872 8.70 -16.46 14.30
CA ASN A 872 10.10 -16.83 14.44
C ASN A 872 10.43 -18.02 13.52
N VAL A 873 11.60 -17.98 12.86
CA VAL A 873 12.04 -19.07 11.97
C VAL A 873 13.40 -19.61 12.42
N PRO A 874 13.44 -20.83 12.99
CA PRO A 874 14.69 -21.55 13.22
C PRO A 874 15.33 -21.96 11.89
N LEU A 875 16.63 -21.68 11.70
CA LEU A 875 17.33 -21.95 10.43
C LEU A 875 17.93 -23.36 10.33
N LYS A 876 17.72 -24.20 11.35
CA LYS A 876 18.28 -25.54 11.47
C LYS A 876 17.99 -26.42 10.24
N ASN A 877 19.05 -26.92 9.61
CA ASN A 877 19.09 -27.76 8.40
C ASN A 877 18.48 -27.13 7.13
N LEU A 878 18.15 -25.83 7.13
CA LEU A 878 17.49 -25.20 5.98
C LEU A 878 18.46 -24.70 4.91
N LEU A 879 19.72 -24.45 5.26
CA LEU A 879 20.67 -23.74 4.39
C LEU A 879 21.77 -24.64 3.78
N ALA A 880 21.63 -25.96 3.86
CA ALA A 880 22.68 -26.90 3.44
C ALA A 880 23.11 -26.74 1.97
N ASN A 881 22.16 -26.42 1.08
CA ASN A 881 22.39 -26.29 -0.37
C ASN A 881 22.55 -24.83 -0.84
N THR A 882 22.97 -23.94 0.06
CA THR A 882 23.17 -22.51 -0.25
C THR A 882 24.66 -22.16 -0.39
N ALA A 883 24.94 -20.99 -0.97
CA ALA A 883 26.29 -20.49 -1.22
C ALA A 883 26.97 -19.86 0.01
N PHE A 884 26.33 -19.87 1.19
CA PHE A 884 27.01 -19.48 2.44
C PHE A 884 28.26 -20.34 2.64
N THR A 885 29.27 -19.80 3.33
CA THR A 885 30.44 -20.61 3.71
C THR A 885 30.04 -21.71 4.70
N LYS A 886 30.88 -22.74 4.87
CA LYS A 886 30.61 -23.80 5.86
C LYS A 886 30.44 -23.23 7.27
N GLU A 887 31.32 -22.33 7.68
CA GLU A 887 31.27 -21.67 8.98
C GLU A 887 29.98 -20.87 9.19
N GLU A 888 29.53 -20.16 8.14
CA GLU A 888 28.25 -19.44 8.18
C GLU A 888 27.07 -20.38 8.29
N ARG A 889 27.05 -21.49 7.53
CA ARG A 889 25.98 -22.49 7.65
C ARG A 889 25.95 -23.11 9.03
N ASP A 890 27.11 -23.51 9.56
CA ASP A 890 27.22 -24.13 10.89
C ASP A 890 26.74 -23.16 12.00
N TRP A 891 27.05 -21.86 11.89
CA TRP A 891 26.54 -20.85 12.82
C TRP A 891 25.05 -20.59 12.63
N LEU A 892 24.59 -20.35 11.40
CA LEU A 892 23.18 -20.09 11.09
C LEU A 892 22.29 -21.26 11.51
N ASP A 893 22.77 -22.50 11.47
CA ASP A 893 22.05 -23.68 11.98
C ASP A 893 21.60 -23.54 13.45
N THR A 894 22.30 -22.70 14.21
CA THR A 894 22.01 -22.39 15.63
C THR A 894 21.13 -21.16 15.83
N ILE A 895 20.83 -20.41 14.76
CA ILE A 895 20.13 -19.12 14.82
C ILE A 895 18.63 -19.30 14.55
N THR A 896 17.83 -18.58 15.33
CA THR A 896 16.41 -18.33 15.04
C THR A 896 16.26 -16.88 14.58
N LEU A 897 15.74 -16.67 13.38
CA LEU A 897 15.40 -15.32 12.92
C LEU A 897 14.13 -14.84 13.63
N PRO A 898 14.11 -13.63 14.20
CA PRO A 898 12.88 -12.99 14.69
C PRO A 898 11.90 -12.73 13.53
N PRO A 899 10.65 -12.31 13.81
CA PRO A 899 9.74 -11.85 12.77
C PRO A 899 10.39 -10.71 12.02
N PHE A 900 10.43 -10.76 10.68
CA PHE A 900 11.16 -9.78 9.86
C PHE A 900 12.68 -9.73 10.13
N GLY A 901 13.26 -10.86 10.54
CA GLY A 901 14.69 -11.05 10.75
C GLY A 901 15.43 -11.39 9.45
N PHE A 902 16.72 -11.11 9.38
CA PHE A 902 17.55 -11.47 8.22
C PHE A 902 19.01 -11.63 8.60
N TYR A 903 19.77 -12.30 7.73
CA TYR A 903 21.23 -12.32 7.72
C TYR A 903 21.73 -12.13 6.29
N ALA A 904 22.62 -11.15 6.11
CA ALA A 904 23.25 -10.83 4.84
C ALA A 904 24.78 -10.89 5.01
N SER A 905 25.42 -11.57 4.07
CA SER A 905 26.86 -11.76 4.03
C SER A 905 27.42 -11.36 2.67
N VAL A 906 28.47 -10.56 2.70
CA VAL A 906 29.30 -10.17 1.56
C VAL A 906 30.78 -10.26 1.98
N PRO A 907 31.76 -10.25 1.08
CA PRO A 907 33.16 -10.51 1.44
C PRO A 907 33.72 -9.63 2.58
N ASN A 908 33.34 -8.35 2.64
CA ASN A 908 33.85 -7.36 3.59
C ASN A 908 32.77 -6.73 4.50
N ALA A 909 31.53 -7.21 4.49
CA ALA A 909 30.46 -6.70 5.35
C ALA A 909 29.51 -7.80 5.84
N ARG A 910 28.81 -7.52 6.94
CA ARG A 910 27.75 -8.34 7.53
C ARG A 910 26.61 -7.43 7.94
N ALA A 911 25.38 -7.83 7.66
CA ALA A 911 24.22 -7.22 8.28
C ALA A 911 23.23 -8.28 8.76
N ALA A 912 22.56 -8.01 9.86
CA ALA A 912 21.60 -8.93 10.43
C ALA A 912 20.54 -8.21 11.23
N ARG A 913 19.35 -8.80 11.29
CA ARG A 913 18.36 -8.55 12.33
C ARG A 913 18.05 -9.88 13.02
N ILE A 914 18.53 -10.01 14.25
CA ILE A 914 18.58 -11.25 15.04
C ILE A 914 18.20 -10.95 16.49
N PHE A 915 18.02 -11.98 17.30
CA PHE A 915 17.88 -11.80 18.74
C PHE A 915 19.23 -11.47 19.39
N ASP A 916 19.22 -10.54 20.36
CA ASP A 916 20.32 -10.36 21.30
C ASP A 916 20.34 -11.49 22.35
N LYS A 917 21.26 -11.41 23.33
CA LYS A 917 21.38 -12.44 24.37
C LYS A 917 20.16 -12.53 25.28
N GLU A 918 19.37 -11.46 25.36
CA GLU A 918 18.18 -11.33 26.19
C GLU A 918 16.90 -11.71 25.43
N GLY A 919 17.00 -12.06 24.14
CA GLY A 919 15.86 -12.43 23.30
C GLY A 919 15.12 -11.24 22.69
N THR A 920 15.75 -10.06 22.63
CA THR A 920 15.21 -8.86 21.99
C THR A 920 15.69 -8.77 20.54
N PRO A 921 14.81 -8.53 19.54
CA PRO A 921 15.25 -8.29 18.17
C PRO A 921 16.08 -7.00 18.05
N VAL A 922 17.29 -7.13 17.52
CA VAL A 922 18.25 -6.04 17.31
C VAL A 922 18.81 -6.10 15.90
N SER A 923 19.27 -4.98 15.37
CA SER A 923 19.83 -4.92 14.01
C SER A 923 21.26 -4.41 14.00
N ILE A 924 22.07 -4.95 13.11
CA ILE A 924 23.48 -4.60 12.93
C ILE A 924 23.83 -4.60 11.45
N ALA A 925 24.64 -3.64 11.01
CA ALA A 925 25.20 -3.56 9.68
C ALA A 925 26.64 -3.03 9.80
N VAL A 926 27.62 -3.88 9.52
CA VAL A 926 29.05 -3.61 9.76
C VAL A 926 29.92 -4.05 8.61
N GLN A 927 31.04 -3.38 8.41
CA GLN A 927 32.03 -3.69 7.39
C GLN A 927 33.45 -3.48 7.91
N LEU A 928 34.40 -4.27 7.39
CA LEU A 928 35.81 -4.05 7.65
C LEU A 928 36.36 -2.95 6.72
N LYS A 929 36.82 -1.84 7.29
CA LYS A 929 37.45 -0.73 6.57
C LYS A 929 38.69 -0.25 7.31
N ASN A 930 39.84 -0.20 6.64
CA ASN A 930 41.11 0.30 7.21
C ASN A 930 41.50 -0.30 8.57
N LYS A 931 41.26 -1.62 8.78
CA LYS A 931 41.46 -2.34 10.05
C LYS A 931 40.51 -1.92 11.19
N ASN A 932 39.41 -1.26 10.87
CA ASN A 932 38.32 -0.98 11.80
C ASN A 932 37.01 -1.62 11.32
N ILE A 933 36.08 -1.81 12.26
CA ILE A 933 34.71 -2.21 11.99
C ILE A 933 33.84 -0.95 11.96
N ASP A 934 33.50 -0.52 10.74
CA ASP A 934 32.63 0.63 10.49
C ASP A 934 31.19 0.14 10.34
N GLY A 935 30.20 0.89 10.83
CA GLY A 935 28.80 0.50 10.64
C GLY A 935 27.82 1.11 11.61
N VAL A 936 26.65 0.48 11.76
CA VAL A 936 25.62 0.86 12.71
C VAL A 936 25.03 -0.36 13.41
N VAL A 937 24.79 -0.25 14.71
CA VAL A 937 23.90 -1.14 15.47
C VAL A 937 22.64 -0.37 15.82
N LEU A 938 21.47 -0.83 15.39
CA LEU A 938 20.17 -0.31 15.81
C LEU A 938 19.62 -1.19 16.94
N ALA A 939 19.78 -0.73 18.17
CA ALA A 939 19.40 -1.49 19.35
C ALA A 939 19.19 -0.58 20.58
N PRO A 940 18.48 -1.08 21.61
CA PRO A 940 18.51 -0.48 22.93
C PRO A 940 19.92 -0.28 23.48
N SER A 941 20.04 0.61 24.46
CA SER A 941 21.29 0.74 25.22
C SER A 941 21.56 -0.48 26.09
N ALA A 942 22.83 -0.72 26.43
CA ALA A 942 23.27 -1.89 27.19
C ALA A 942 23.00 -3.27 26.52
N THR A 943 22.49 -3.30 25.29
CA THR A 943 22.33 -4.53 24.51
C THR A 943 23.67 -5.22 24.27
N THR A 944 23.69 -6.55 24.38
CA THR A 944 24.80 -7.40 23.95
C THR A 944 24.38 -8.31 22.80
N LEU A 945 25.00 -8.14 21.64
CA LEU A 945 24.73 -8.97 20.46
C LEU A 945 25.97 -9.69 19.95
N GLN A 946 25.75 -10.73 19.15
CA GLN A 946 26.79 -11.57 18.57
C GLN A 946 26.54 -11.75 17.07
N ILE A 947 27.60 -11.62 16.27
CA ILE A 947 27.54 -11.88 14.82
C ILE A 947 28.80 -12.62 14.35
N LEU A 948 28.63 -13.58 13.45
CA LEU A 948 29.75 -14.25 12.80
C LEU A 948 30.44 -13.31 11.81
N VAL A 949 31.76 -13.22 11.90
CA VAL A 949 32.63 -12.43 11.02
C VAL A 949 33.80 -13.28 10.51
N PRO A 950 34.39 -12.96 9.35
CA PRO A 950 35.56 -13.67 8.84
C PRO A 950 36.77 -13.58 9.78
N ASP A 951 37.63 -14.61 9.74
CA ASP A 951 38.90 -14.65 10.48
C ASP A 951 39.78 -13.41 10.29
N SER A 952 39.77 -12.83 9.09
CA SER A 952 40.54 -11.63 8.75
C SER A 952 40.13 -10.38 9.53
N TRP A 953 39.00 -10.40 10.24
CA TRP A 953 38.49 -9.27 11.02
C TRP A 953 38.98 -9.29 12.47
N LYS A 954 39.59 -10.37 12.96
CA LYS A 954 39.98 -10.54 14.37
C LYS A 954 40.94 -9.47 14.91
N SER A 955 41.72 -8.85 14.02
CA SER A 955 42.62 -7.74 14.36
C SER A 955 41.96 -6.37 14.28
N ALA A 956 40.70 -6.29 13.88
CA ALA A 956 40.00 -5.02 13.67
C ALA A 956 39.61 -4.38 14.99
N LYS A 957 39.65 -3.04 15.03
CA LYS A 957 39.15 -2.27 16.16
C LYS A 957 37.67 -1.98 15.98
N VAL A 958 36.96 -1.89 17.11
CA VAL A 958 35.56 -1.48 17.15
C VAL A 958 35.45 -0.33 18.14
N ASN A 959 35.20 0.88 17.65
CA ASN A 959 34.96 2.06 18.47
C ASN A 959 33.61 2.67 18.09
N LEU A 960 33.12 3.61 18.91
CA LEU A 960 31.98 4.46 18.54
C LEU A 960 32.52 5.73 17.88
N LEU A 961 31.93 6.12 16.74
CA LEU A 961 32.37 7.26 15.91
C LEU A 961 32.37 8.58 16.69
N ASP A 962 31.40 8.78 17.58
CA ASP A 962 31.06 10.12 18.08
C ASP A 962 30.49 10.06 19.50
N SER A 963 31.21 9.43 20.44
CA SER A 963 30.63 9.22 21.77
C SER A 963 31.61 9.35 22.94
N LYS A 964 31.13 10.02 24.00
CA LYS A 964 31.67 9.99 25.36
C LYS A 964 31.63 8.58 26.01
N TYR A 965 31.11 7.59 25.30
CA TYR A 965 30.93 6.22 25.74
C TYR A 965 31.88 5.25 25.04
N ALA A 966 32.27 4.18 25.73
CA ALA A 966 33.08 3.11 25.16
C ALA A 966 32.19 1.91 24.82
N VAL A 967 32.25 1.44 23.58
CA VAL A 967 31.71 0.12 23.21
C VAL A 967 32.67 -0.95 23.71
N LYS A 968 32.13 -2.04 24.28
CA LYS A 968 32.94 -3.23 24.59
C LYS A 968 32.78 -4.21 23.44
N SER A 969 33.89 -4.65 22.88
CA SER A 969 33.92 -5.67 21.84
C SER A 969 34.90 -6.78 22.19
N ALA A 970 34.57 -8.00 21.79
CA ALA A 970 35.44 -9.15 21.94
C ALA A 970 35.24 -10.14 20.79
N PHE A 971 36.33 -10.79 20.37
CA PHE A 971 36.27 -11.90 19.42
C PHE A 971 36.36 -13.23 20.17
N LYS A 972 35.32 -14.07 20.03
CA LYS A 972 35.29 -15.45 20.55
C LYS A 972 35.30 -16.41 19.37
N GLY A 973 36.48 -16.85 18.95
CA GLY A 973 36.63 -17.47 17.63
C GLY A 973 36.23 -16.48 16.54
N ASN A 974 35.36 -16.89 15.61
CA ASN A 974 34.86 -16.04 14.52
C ASN A 974 33.61 -15.23 14.90
N ILE A 975 33.22 -15.21 16.18
CA ILE A 975 32.09 -14.44 16.68
C ILE A 975 32.57 -13.09 17.22
N LEU A 976 32.08 -12.01 16.62
CA LEU A 976 32.20 -10.66 17.15
C LEU A 976 31.05 -10.42 18.13
N GLU A 977 31.39 -10.25 19.41
CA GLU A 977 30.48 -9.85 20.47
C GLU A 977 30.60 -8.34 20.70
N ILE A 978 29.47 -7.62 20.63
CA ILE A 978 29.40 -6.17 20.86
C ILE A 978 28.43 -5.93 22.02
N THR A 979 28.92 -5.28 23.07
CA THR A 979 28.10 -4.75 24.15
C THR A 979 28.06 -3.23 24.04
N LEU A 980 26.87 -2.72 23.76
CA LEU A 980 26.61 -1.29 23.66
C LEU A 980 26.66 -0.67 25.06
N PRO A 981 27.13 0.58 25.18
CA PRO A 981 27.15 1.25 26.47
C PRO A 981 25.72 1.53 26.94
N LYS A 982 25.57 1.78 28.24
CA LYS A 982 24.34 2.36 28.76
C LYS A 982 24.26 3.80 28.27
N TYR A 983 23.21 4.11 27.51
CA TYR A 983 22.96 5.45 27.03
C TYR A 983 22.50 6.25 28.24
N GLN A 984 23.27 7.27 28.62
CA GLN A 984 22.74 8.32 29.49
C GLN A 984 22.06 9.30 28.55
N ASP A 985 20.76 9.14 28.33
CA ASP A 985 19.98 10.29 27.90
C ASP A 985 20.26 11.44 28.88
N ASP A 986 20.32 12.67 28.38
CA ASP A 986 20.17 13.85 29.22
C ASP A 986 18.68 13.95 29.63
N TYR A 987 18.16 12.90 30.26
CA TYR A 987 16.90 13.00 30.97
C TYR A 987 17.13 13.95 32.12
N GLU A 988 16.21 14.89 32.30
CA GLU A 988 16.12 15.60 33.57
C GLU A 988 15.84 14.55 34.65
N GLU A 989 16.85 14.23 35.46
CA GLU A 989 16.69 13.29 36.56
C GLU A 989 15.67 13.86 37.55
N MET A 990 14.74 13.02 37.99
CA MET A 990 13.82 13.42 39.04
C MET A 990 14.63 13.76 40.31
N PRO A 991 14.52 14.97 40.86
CA PRO A 991 15.22 15.30 42.09
C PRO A 991 14.82 14.33 43.21
N VAL A 992 15.80 13.91 44.02
CA VAL A 992 15.60 12.91 45.09
C VAL A 992 14.43 13.27 46.01
N ASP A 993 14.22 14.55 46.26
CA ASP A 993 13.09 15.03 47.07
C ASP A 993 11.73 14.63 46.49
N TYR A 994 11.51 14.73 45.17
CA TYR A 994 10.25 14.31 44.55
C TYR A 994 10.12 12.78 44.51
N ALA A 995 11.24 12.04 44.49
CA ALA A 995 11.24 10.58 44.53
C ALA A 995 10.96 10.00 45.92
N THR A 996 11.22 10.77 46.99
CA THR A 996 11.21 10.28 48.38
C THR A 996 10.25 11.02 49.31
N LYS A 997 9.81 12.23 48.95
CA LYS A 997 8.94 13.10 49.75
C LYS A 997 7.72 13.53 48.94
N ALA A 998 6.64 13.82 49.65
CA ALA A 998 5.46 14.45 49.07
C ALA A 998 5.76 15.92 48.72
N PRO A 999 5.39 16.43 47.52
CA PRO A 999 5.59 17.82 47.12
C PRO A 999 5.05 18.86 48.10
N LYS A 1000 4.00 18.55 48.87
CA LYS A 1000 3.51 19.42 49.95
C LYS A 1000 4.54 19.77 51.03
N THR A 1001 5.60 18.97 51.13
CA THR A 1001 6.71 19.17 52.09
C THR A 1001 7.95 19.80 51.44
N ILE A 1002 7.94 20.00 50.12
CA ILE A 1002 9.07 20.54 49.36
C ILE A 1002 8.91 22.05 49.22
N LYS A 1003 9.82 22.82 49.80
CA LYS A 1003 9.77 24.31 49.83
C LYS A 1003 9.68 24.96 48.44
N ALA A 1004 10.22 24.33 47.42
CA ALA A 1004 10.18 24.81 46.04
C ALA A 1004 8.80 24.63 45.36
N THR A 1005 7.85 23.94 46.00
CA THR A 1005 6.52 23.67 45.43
C THR A 1005 5.45 24.47 46.16
N LYS A 1006 4.63 25.20 45.42
CA LYS A 1006 3.50 25.96 45.96
C LYS A 1006 2.19 25.18 45.75
N PRO A 1007 1.23 25.20 46.69
CA PRO A 1007 -0.08 24.57 46.51
C PRO A 1007 -0.97 25.37 45.56
N VAL A 1008 -0.56 25.54 44.31
CA VAL A 1008 -1.30 26.32 43.31
C VAL A 1008 -1.46 25.52 42.02
N VAL A 1009 -2.71 25.37 41.57
CA VAL A 1009 -3.06 24.87 40.24
C VAL A 1009 -3.53 26.04 39.40
N ALA A 1010 -2.95 26.19 38.21
CA ALA A 1010 -3.32 27.23 37.28
C ALA A 1010 -4.25 26.70 36.18
N ILE A 1011 -5.30 27.42 35.86
CA ILE A 1011 -6.15 27.18 34.69
C ILE A 1011 -5.88 28.25 33.63
N VAL A 1012 -5.62 27.83 32.38
CA VAL A 1012 -5.41 28.77 31.27
C VAL A 1012 -6.74 29.38 30.86
N SER A 1013 -6.87 30.71 30.97
CA SER A 1013 -8.12 31.45 30.76
C SER A 1013 -7.84 32.79 30.07
N PRO A 1014 -7.55 32.80 28.75
CA PRO A 1014 -7.14 34.02 28.05
C PRO A 1014 -8.14 35.15 28.26
N LYS A 1015 -7.64 36.35 28.56
CA LYS A 1015 -8.47 37.54 28.77
C LYS A 1015 -9.26 37.87 27.50
N ASP A 1016 -10.52 38.29 27.67
CA ASP A 1016 -11.38 38.79 26.59
C ASP A 1016 -11.59 37.80 25.42
N LEU A 1017 -11.41 36.48 25.65
CA LEU A 1017 -11.57 35.44 24.63
C LEU A 1017 -12.97 35.46 23.98
N LYS A 1018 -13.04 35.87 22.71
CA LYS A 1018 -14.29 35.88 21.92
C LYS A 1018 -14.53 34.52 21.27
N HIS A 1019 -14.94 33.53 22.08
CA HIS A 1019 -15.31 32.19 21.63
C HIS A 1019 -16.68 31.77 22.21
N PRO A 1020 -17.59 31.16 21.43
CA PRO A 1020 -19.00 30.98 21.82
C PRO A 1020 -19.24 30.16 23.10
N HIS A 1021 -18.40 29.16 23.39
CA HIS A 1021 -18.63 28.24 24.52
C HIS A 1021 -17.44 28.09 25.51
N LEU A 1022 -16.21 28.45 25.09
CA LEU A 1022 -15.02 28.18 25.90
C LEU A 1022 -14.96 28.97 27.20
N PRO A 1023 -15.36 30.27 27.27
CA PRO A 1023 -15.36 31.02 28.53
C PRO A 1023 -16.21 30.36 29.62
N ALA A 1024 -17.44 29.93 29.28
CA ALA A 1024 -18.33 29.26 30.22
C ALA A 1024 -17.77 27.89 30.67
N ASP A 1025 -17.11 27.16 29.77
CA ASP A 1025 -16.46 25.90 30.10
C ASP A 1025 -15.28 26.10 31.06
N ILE A 1026 -14.47 27.14 30.84
CA ILE A 1026 -13.36 27.51 31.73
C ILE A 1026 -13.88 27.83 33.13
N ASP A 1027 -14.96 28.60 33.24
CA ASP A 1027 -15.57 28.95 34.53
C ASP A 1027 -16.03 27.69 35.28
N LEU A 1028 -16.60 26.71 34.57
CA LEU A 1028 -17.06 25.45 35.16
C LEU A 1028 -15.90 24.56 35.63
N TRP A 1029 -14.83 24.46 34.83
CA TRP A 1029 -13.60 23.77 35.23
C TRP A 1029 -12.98 24.38 36.48
N GLU A 1030 -12.87 25.71 36.55
CA GLU A 1030 -12.34 26.40 37.72
C GLU A 1030 -13.20 26.12 38.96
N LYS A 1031 -14.53 26.21 38.83
CA LYS A 1031 -15.46 25.94 39.94
C LYS A 1031 -15.28 24.53 40.50
N HIS A 1032 -15.26 23.50 39.66
CA HIS A 1032 -15.13 22.12 40.10
C HIS A 1032 -13.74 21.82 40.66
N LEU A 1033 -12.68 22.32 40.02
CA LEU A 1033 -11.32 22.14 40.54
C LEU A 1033 -11.16 22.81 41.91
N LYS A 1034 -11.70 24.02 42.11
CA LYS A 1034 -11.72 24.68 43.44
C LYS A 1034 -12.43 23.80 44.48
N HIS A 1035 -13.58 23.25 44.12
CA HIS A 1035 -14.34 22.38 45.01
C HIS A 1035 -13.53 21.13 45.43
N PHE A 1036 -12.90 20.43 44.49
CA PHE A 1036 -12.18 19.20 44.79
C PHE A 1036 -10.80 19.41 45.43
N LEU A 1037 -10.15 20.55 45.19
CA LEU A 1037 -8.78 20.81 45.64
C LEU A 1037 -8.72 21.60 46.96
N SER A 1038 -9.78 22.32 47.33
CA SER A 1038 -9.79 23.16 48.54
C SER A 1038 -9.58 22.36 49.84
N GLU A 1039 -10.07 21.11 49.90
CA GLU A 1039 -9.92 20.24 51.07
C GLU A 1039 -8.45 19.89 51.35
N GLU A 1040 -7.60 19.96 50.34
CA GLU A 1040 -6.15 19.67 50.42
C GLU A 1040 -5.30 20.94 50.53
N GLY A 1041 -5.95 22.11 50.67
CA GLY A 1041 -5.28 23.41 50.76
C GLY A 1041 -4.58 23.85 49.47
N ILE A 1042 -5.05 23.36 48.31
CA ILE A 1042 -4.50 23.72 46.99
C ILE A 1042 -5.39 24.80 46.36
N ASP A 1043 -4.81 25.97 46.10
CA ASP A 1043 -5.46 27.10 45.46
C ASP A 1043 -5.57 26.89 43.94
N VAL A 1044 -6.68 27.37 43.35
CA VAL A 1044 -6.86 27.40 41.88
C VAL A 1044 -6.89 28.84 41.39
N ILE A 1045 -6.00 29.19 40.47
CA ILE A 1045 -5.86 30.55 39.90
C ILE A 1045 -6.01 30.54 38.38
N ARG A 1046 -6.38 31.68 37.78
CA ARG A 1046 -6.41 31.86 36.32
C ARG A 1046 -5.10 32.46 35.81
N ILE A 1047 -4.59 31.92 34.70
CA ILE A 1047 -3.59 32.58 33.86
C ILE A 1047 -4.34 33.23 32.70
N SER A 1048 -4.57 34.54 32.79
CA SER A 1048 -5.30 35.30 31.76
C SER A 1048 -4.43 36.02 30.74
N ASP A 1049 -3.16 36.21 31.06
CA ASP A 1049 -2.15 36.69 30.14
C ASP A 1049 -1.37 35.48 29.57
N LEU A 1050 -1.45 35.28 28.25
CA LEU A 1050 -0.72 34.20 27.58
C LEU A 1050 0.79 34.48 27.53
N GLY A 1051 1.23 35.74 27.65
CA GLY A 1051 2.63 36.09 27.86
C GLY A 1051 3.14 35.56 29.20
N GLU A 1052 2.32 35.64 30.25
CA GLU A 1052 2.63 35.05 31.55
C GLU A 1052 2.65 33.52 31.49
N LEU A 1053 1.76 32.88 30.74
CA LEU A 1053 1.83 31.43 30.49
C LEU A 1053 3.18 31.05 29.86
N VAL A 1054 3.63 31.79 28.84
CA VAL A 1054 4.93 31.55 28.19
C VAL A 1054 6.09 31.74 29.17
N ARG A 1055 6.01 32.74 30.07
CA ARG A 1055 7.02 32.93 31.12
C ARG A 1055 7.06 31.73 32.06
N LEU A 1056 5.90 31.29 32.56
CA LEU A 1056 5.77 30.17 33.50
C LEU A 1056 6.26 28.84 32.91
N LEU A 1057 6.01 28.59 31.62
CA LEU A 1057 6.50 27.38 30.91
C LEU A 1057 8.02 27.32 30.83
N LYS A 1058 8.72 28.46 30.95
CA LYS A 1058 10.19 28.56 30.90
C LYS A 1058 10.84 28.55 32.28
N LEU A 1059 10.08 28.66 33.37
CA LEU A 1059 10.65 28.66 34.71
C LEU A 1059 11.08 27.26 35.15
N PRO A 1060 12.23 27.11 35.82
CA PRO A 1060 12.56 25.88 36.52
C PRO A 1060 11.60 25.66 37.71
N PRO A 1061 11.59 24.46 38.33
CA PRO A 1061 10.86 24.21 39.57
C PRO A 1061 11.19 25.28 40.63
N SER A 1062 10.21 26.11 40.97
CA SER A 1062 10.38 27.23 41.88
C SER A 1062 9.04 27.60 42.52
N PRO A 1063 9.04 28.34 43.64
CA PRO A 1063 7.80 28.80 44.29
C PRO A 1063 6.93 29.72 43.42
N GLU A 1064 7.48 30.31 42.34
CA GLU A 1064 6.73 31.13 41.37
C GLU A 1064 5.97 30.27 40.35
N ARG A 1065 6.38 29.03 40.15
CA ARG A 1065 5.79 28.11 39.18
C ARG A 1065 4.59 27.39 39.82
N PRO A 1066 3.41 27.35 39.16
CA PRO A 1066 2.29 26.57 39.67
C PRO A 1066 2.64 25.08 39.69
N PHE A 1067 2.05 24.33 40.62
CA PHE A 1067 2.24 22.89 40.74
C PHE A 1067 1.73 22.14 39.52
N ALA A 1068 0.58 22.56 38.98
CA ALA A 1068 0.01 22.04 37.75
C ALA A 1068 -0.63 23.14 36.91
N ILE A 1069 -0.63 22.95 35.59
CA ILE A 1069 -1.34 23.79 34.63
C ILE A 1069 -2.40 22.93 33.94
N VAL A 1070 -3.64 23.39 33.96
CA VAL A 1070 -4.79 22.76 33.28
C VAL A 1070 -5.16 23.61 32.07
N SER A 1071 -5.15 22.99 30.89
CA SER A 1071 -5.62 23.57 29.63
C SER A 1071 -7.06 23.12 29.35
N PRO A 1072 -8.06 23.98 29.59
CA PRO A 1072 -9.47 23.58 29.62
C PRO A 1072 -10.15 23.41 28.26
N ALA A 1073 -9.40 23.46 27.14
CA ALA A 1073 -9.95 23.54 25.78
C ALA A 1073 -9.89 22.22 24.98
N GLY A 1074 -9.87 21.06 25.65
CA GLY A 1074 -9.87 19.76 24.98
C GLY A 1074 -8.65 19.58 24.06
N GLU A 1075 -8.90 19.34 22.77
CA GLU A 1075 -7.85 19.16 21.74
C GLU A 1075 -7.08 20.45 21.41
N THR A 1076 -7.62 21.59 21.84
CA THR A 1076 -7.08 22.90 21.52
C THR A 1076 -6.13 23.38 22.61
N VAL A 1077 -5.00 23.95 22.19
CA VAL A 1077 -4.09 24.67 23.07
C VAL A 1077 -4.11 26.17 22.74
N PHE A 1078 -4.19 27.01 23.77
CA PHE A 1078 -4.12 28.46 23.63
C PHE A 1078 -2.67 28.93 23.50
N GLY A 1079 -2.42 29.90 22.63
CA GLY A 1079 -1.10 30.51 22.51
C GLY A 1079 -1.13 31.91 21.91
N LEU A 1080 0.05 32.46 21.63
CA LEU A 1080 0.24 33.81 21.13
C LEU A 1080 0.50 33.80 19.61
N PRO A 1081 -0.08 34.75 18.84
CA PRO A 1081 0.07 34.77 17.38
C PRO A 1081 1.52 34.96 16.89
N GLU A 1082 2.38 35.53 17.72
CA GLU A 1082 3.81 35.72 17.46
C GLU A 1082 4.66 34.46 17.70
N ILE A 1083 4.11 33.40 18.31
CA ILE A 1083 4.82 32.14 18.57
C ILE A 1083 4.35 31.07 17.59
N LYS A 1084 5.29 30.37 16.94
CA LYS A 1084 4.94 29.26 16.06
C LYS A 1084 4.30 28.12 16.89
N PRO A 1085 3.24 27.47 16.39
CA PRO A 1085 2.51 26.46 17.16
C PRO A 1085 3.37 25.33 17.74
N LEU A 1086 4.30 24.79 16.93
CA LEU A 1086 5.17 23.68 17.36
C LEU A 1086 6.23 24.13 18.38
N ASP A 1087 6.72 25.38 18.27
CA ASP A 1087 7.65 25.94 19.27
C ASP A 1087 6.95 26.09 20.63
N PHE A 1088 5.67 26.50 20.63
CA PHE A 1088 4.87 26.58 21.85
C PHE A 1088 4.65 25.20 22.48
N ILE A 1089 4.33 24.18 21.68
CA ILE A 1089 4.19 22.80 22.16
C ILE A 1089 5.53 22.26 22.69
N GLN A 1090 6.65 22.61 22.06
CA GLN A 1090 7.98 22.29 22.57
C GLN A 1090 8.25 22.96 23.93
N MET A 1091 7.77 24.19 24.17
CA MET A 1091 7.84 24.81 25.50
C MET A 1091 7.03 24.02 26.55
N ILE A 1092 5.85 23.52 26.20
CA ILE A 1092 5.07 22.64 27.10
C ILE A 1092 5.83 21.34 27.37
N LYS A 1093 6.46 20.75 26.34
CA LYS A 1093 7.29 19.55 26.52
C LYS A 1093 8.46 19.81 27.47
N ASN A 1094 9.16 20.93 27.31
CA ASN A 1094 10.26 21.32 28.21
C ASN A 1094 9.78 21.56 29.64
N TYR A 1095 8.61 22.20 29.81
CA TYR A 1095 7.96 22.34 31.11
C TYR A 1095 7.70 20.96 31.73
N VAL A 1096 7.14 19.99 30.99
CA VAL A 1096 6.91 18.63 31.48
C VAL A 1096 8.23 17.91 31.79
N ASN A 1097 9.24 18.01 30.93
CA ASN A 1097 10.54 17.37 31.15
C ASN A 1097 11.19 17.83 32.47
N THR A 1098 11.07 19.12 32.80
CA THR A 1098 11.64 19.73 34.02
C THR A 1098 10.73 19.60 35.26
N GLY A 1099 9.80 18.65 35.28
CA GLY A 1099 8.96 18.36 36.46
C GLY A 1099 7.58 19.02 36.47
N GLY A 1100 7.15 19.59 35.36
CA GLY A 1100 5.84 20.22 35.24
C GLY A 1100 4.71 19.21 35.12
N ILE A 1101 3.56 19.54 35.71
CA ILE A 1101 2.31 18.82 35.46
C ILE A 1101 1.46 19.64 34.49
N TRP A 1102 1.19 19.08 33.32
CA TRP A 1102 0.28 19.65 32.32
C TRP A 1102 -0.91 18.73 32.10
N TRP A 1103 -2.12 19.29 32.14
CA TRP A 1103 -3.37 18.58 31.92
C TRP A 1103 -4.09 19.10 30.70
N GLY A 1104 -4.36 18.23 29.72
CA GLY A 1104 -5.37 18.44 28.68
C GLY A 1104 -6.73 17.89 29.13
N THR A 1105 -7.81 18.63 28.85
CA THR A 1105 -9.15 18.28 29.33
C THR A 1105 -9.98 17.42 28.38
N GLY A 1106 -9.38 16.81 27.35
CA GLY A 1106 -10.10 15.91 26.44
C GLY A 1106 -9.54 15.82 25.04
N GLY A 1107 -9.91 14.76 24.32
CA GLY A 1107 -9.66 14.59 22.89
C GLY A 1107 -8.21 14.20 22.53
N TYR A 1108 -7.82 14.40 21.27
CA TYR A 1108 -6.46 14.32 20.75
C TYR A 1108 -5.60 15.51 21.22
N PRO A 1109 -4.53 15.30 22.00
CA PRO A 1109 -3.72 16.40 22.52
C PRO A 1109 -3.07 17.24 21.43
N PHE A 1110 -3.13 18.57 21.59
CA PHE A 1110 -2.45 19.54 20.72
C PHE A 1110 -2.81 19.43 19.23
N PHE A 1111 -4.04 18.99 18.92
CA PHE A 1111 -4.51 18.82 17.55
C PHE A 1111 -4.78 20.17 16.88
N TYR A 1112 -5.16 21.17 17.69
CA TYR A 1112 -5.39 22.54 17.25
C TYR A 1112 -4.61 23.54 18.10
N TYR A 1113 -4.12 24.59 17.44
CA TYR A 1113 -3.52 25.76 18.08
C TYR A 1113 -4.41 26.97 17.87
N LEU A 1114 -4.89 27.56 18.96
CA LEU A 1114 -5.72 28.75 18.95
C LEU A 1114 -4.91 29.93 19.45
N ALA A 1115 -4.39 30.72 18.52
CA ALA A 1115 -3.68 31.94 18.85
C ALA A 1115 -4.68 33.03 19.26
N VAL A 1116 -4.55 33.60 20.44
CA VAL A 1116 -5.44 34.65 20.95
C VAL A 1116 -4.74 35.99 20.81
N ARG A 1117 -5.34 36.92 20.06
CA ARG A 1117 -4.83 38.29 19.89
C ARG A 1117 -5.20 39.15 21.09
N SER A 1118 -4.51 40.28 21.23
CA SER A 1118 -4.74 41.26 22.31
C SER A 1118 -6.16 41.86 22.32
N ASP A 1119 -6.89 41.80 21.20
CA ASP A 1119 -8.28 42.26 21.07
C ASP A 1119 -9.33 41.15 21.33
N GLY A 1120 -8.89 39.98 21.77
CA GLY A 1120 -9.71 38.80 22.04
C GLY A 1120 -10.10 37.97 20.82
N SER A 1121 -9.75 38.41 19.60
CA SER A 1121 -9.95 37.63 18.38
C SER A 1121 -8.96 36.47 18.29
N THR A 1122 -9.29 35.45 17.49
CA THR A 1122 -8.52 34.20 17.44
C THR A 1122 -8.04 33.86 16.03
N ILE A 1123 -6.88 33.22 15.93
CA ILE A 1123 -6.36 32.57 14.73
C ILE A 1123 -6.30 31.07 15.00
N PHE A 1124 -6.98 30.29 14.19
CA PHE A 1124 -7.04 28.84 14.33
C PHE A 1124 -6.04 28.15 13.39
N THR A 1125 -5.20 27.27 13.93
CA THR A 1125 -4.26 26.47 13.15
C THR A 1125 -4.48 24.97 13.42
N HIS A 1126 -4.71 24.20 12.36
CA HIS A 1126 -4.82 22.74 12.42
C HIS A 1126 -3.43 22.11 12.37
N LEU A 1127 -3.08 21.32 13.40
CA LEU A 1127 -1.78 20.64 13.52
C LEU A 1127 -1.88 19.14 13.23
N GLY A 1128 -3.07 18.56 13.37
CA GLY A 1128 -3.27 17.12 13.29
C GLY A 1128 -2.42 16.38 14.33
N GLY A 1129 -1.89 15.22 13.96
CA GLY A 1129 -0.97 14.43 14.82
C GLY A 1129 0.41 15.08 15.05
N SER A 1130 0.74 16.17 14.34
CA SER A 1130 2.06 16.80 14.45
C SER A 1130 2.33 17.35 15.86
N GLY A 1131 1.30 17.87 16.53
CA GLY A 1131 1.43 18.40 17.89
C GLY A 1131 1.76 17.34 18.93
N SER A 1132 1.02 16.21 18.93
CA SER A 1132 1.29 15.09 19.85
C SER A 1132 2.60 14.37 19.54
N SER A 1133 3.03 14.38 18.26
CA SER A 1133 4.26 13.72 17.83
C SER A 1133 5.52 14.29 18.50
N ILE A 1134 5.49 15.56 18.92
CA ILE A 1134 6.57 16.19 19.70
C ILE A 1134 6.82 15.43 21.02
N PHE A 1135 5.77 14.87 21.60
CA PHE A 1135 5.81 14.03 22.80
C PHE A 1135 5.99 12.53 22.51
N GLY A 1136 6.13 12.12 21.23
CA GLY A 1136 6.18 10.71 20.83
C GLY A 1136 4.83 9.98 20.93
N ILE A 1137 3.73 10.72 20.90
CA ILE A 1137 2.39 10.21 21.18
C ILE A 1137 1.62 9.96 19.89
N THR A 1138 1.00 8.79 19.82
CA THR A 1138 -0.06 8.50 18.84
C THR A 1138 -1.38 8.19 19.56
N CYS A 1139 -2.46 8.79 19.05
CA CYS A 1139 -3.84 8.51 19.46
C CYS A 1139 -4.63 8.07 18.22
N PRO A 1140 -5.56 7.11 18.33
CA PRO A 1140 -6.42 6.72 17.23
C PRO A 1140 -7.55 7.75 17.07
N GLY A 1141 -7.98 7.99 15.84
CA GLY A 1141 -9.09 8.90 15.52
C GLY A 1141 -10.45 8.20 15.56
N GLY A 1142 -10.98 7.91 16.76
CA GLY A 1142 -12.34 7.37 16.89
C GLY A 1142 -13.47 8.42 16.69
N PRO A 1143 -14.73 8.00 16.55
CA PRO A 1143 -15.85 8.94 16.49
C PRO A 1143 -16.06 9.81 17.76
N VAL A 1144 -16.43 11.09 17.63
CA VAL A 1144 -16.57 12.04 18.77
C VAL A 1144 -17.73 11.64 19.72
N ASP A 1145 -18.85 11.15 19.19
CA ASP A 1145 -20.05 10.67 19.91
C ASP A 1145 -19.98 9.22 20.31
N GLN A 1146 -18.80 8.58 20.22
CA GLN A 1146 -18.63 7.22 20.71
C GLN A 1146 -19.37 7.07 22.04
N PRO A 1147 -20.17 6.01 22.19
CA PRO A 1147 -21.00 5.88 23.36
C PRO A 1147 -20.15 5.85 24.62
N LYS A 1148 -20.68 6.46 25.68
CA LYS A 1148 -20.00 6.43 26.97
C LYS A 1148 -19.83 4.99 27.42
N ARG A 1149 -18.66 4.68 27.94
CA ARG A 1149 -18.27 3.38 28.48
C ARG A 1149 -18.07 3.52 29.98
N PRO A 1150 -18.35 2.50 30.78
CA PRO A 1150 -18.00 2.50 32.19
C PRO A 1150 -16.51 2.80 32.37
N LEU A 1151 -16.22 3.72 33.27
CA LEU A 1151 -14.85 3.98 33.71
C LEU A 1151 -14.47 2.94 34.75
N THR A 1152 -13.28 2.36 34.59
CA THR A 1152 -12.73 1.40 35.54
C THR A 1152 -11.34 1.82 35.96
N LEU A 1153 -11.05 1.74 37.25
CA LEU A 1153 -9.73 2.00 37.78
C LEU A 1153 -8.86 0.75 37.64
N THR A 1154 -7.65 0.93 37.15
CA THR A 1154 -6.59 -0.10 37.24
C THR A 1154 -6.12 -0.24 38.69
N GLU A 1155 -5.29 -1.23 38.99
CA GLU A 1155 -4.69 -1.36 40.33
C GLU A 1155 -3.88 -0.09 40.71
N GLU A 1156 -3.17 0.49 39.75
CA GLU A 1156 -2.49 1.77 39.99
C GLU A 1156 -3.49 2.93 40.16
N GLY A 1157 -4.57 2.98 39.37
CA GLY A 1157 -5.64 3.95 39.55
C GLY A 1157 -6.26 3.88 40.94
N LYS A 1158 -6.55 2.68 41.45
CA LYS A 1158 -7.07 2.47 42.82
C LYS A 1158 -6.09 2.94 43.89
N ARG A 1159 -4.78 2.92 43.62
CA ARG A 1159 -3.76 3.46 44.50
C ARG A 1159 -3.73 4.99 44.47
N TRP A 1160 -3.97 5.60 43.31
CA TRP A 1160 -3.94 7.05 43.14
C TRP A 1160 -5.20 7.74 43.64
N PHE A 1161 -6.36 7.12 43.45
CA PHE A 1161 -7.64 7.69 43.84
C PHE A 1161 -8.08 7.19 45.21
N SER A 1162 -8.52 8.10 46.09
CA SER A 1162 -9.05 7.73 47.42
C SER A 1162 -10.23 6.75 47.29
N LYS A 1163 -10.50 5.94 48.32
CA LYS A 1163 -11.61 4.98 48.31
C LYS A 1163 -12.95 5.64 47.95
N GLN A 1164 -13.21 6.85 48.48
CA GLN A 1164 -14.43 7.60 48.19
C GLN A 1164 -14.50 8.07 46.73
N ARG A 1165 -13.38 8.54 46.16
CA ARG A 1165 -13.29 8.93 44.75
C ARG A 1165 -13.43 7.71 43.83
N ALA A 1166 -12.81 6.60 44.18
CA ALA A 1166 -12.93 5.33 43.45
C ALA A 1166 -14.38 4.84 43.37
N GLU A 1167 -15.16 4.95 44.45
CA GLU A 1167 -16.59 4.61 44.43
C GLU A 1167 -17.41 5.55 43.54
N ARG A 1168 -17.09 6.86 43.51
CA ARG A 1168 -17.75 7.78 42.56
C ARG A 1168 -17.43 7.45 41.11
N LEU A 1169 -16.15 7.16 40.81
CA LEU A 1169 -15.68 6.85 39.46
C LEU A 1169 -16.19 5.49 38.95
N LYS A 1170 -16.52 4.54 39.84
CA LYS A 1170 -17.07 3.23 39.49
C LYS A 1170 -18.38 3.29 38.71
N TYR A 1171 -19.20 4.31 38.95
CA TYR A 1171 -20.48 4.51 38.25
C TYR A 1171 -20.38 5.55 37.13
N ALA A 1172 -19.21 6.16 36.94
CA ALA A 1172 -19.00 7.14 35.89
C ALA A 1172 -18.86 6.46 34.52
N THR A 1173 -19.28 7.18 33.49
CA THR A 1173 -19.10 6.76 32.10
C THR A 1173 -18.47 7.87 31.28
N ALA A 1174 -17.60 7.49 30.34
CA ALA A 1174 -17.01 8.41 29.37
C ALA A 1174 -16.78 7.72 28.03
N ASN A 1175 -16.81 8.49 26.96
CA ASN A 1175 -16.37 8.04 25.66
C ASN A 1175 -14.83 7.96 25.65
N ALA A 1176 -14.25 6.95 24.99
CA ALA A 1176 -12.81 6.66 25.03
C ALA A 1176 -12.23 6.53 23.61
N GLN A 1177 -12.52 7.51 22.78
CA GLN A 1177 -12.22 7.54 21.34
C GLN A 1177 -10.83 8.10 20.99
N ARG A 1178 -10.08 8.64 21.97
CA ARG A 1178 -8.72 9.17 21.82
C ARG A 1178 -7.76 8.59 22.88
N PRO A 1179 -7.73 7.27 23.11
CA PRO A 1179 -6.81 6.68 24.09
C PRO A 1179 -5.36 6.85 23.64
N PHE A 1180 -4.44 6.87 24.60
CA PHE A 1180 -3.01 6.84 24.29
C PHE A 1180 -2.60 5.42 23.86
N LEU A 1181 -2.04 5.29 22.64
CA LEU A 1181 -1.53 4.02 22.10
C LEU A 1181 -0.01 3.91 22.20
N THR A 1182 0.72 5.01 22.01
CA THR A 1182 2.18 5.05 22.20
C THR A 1182 2.60 6.19 23.13
N PRO A 1183 3.66 6.01 23.93
CA PRO A 1183 4.45 4.77 24.05
C PRO A 1183 3.67 3.62 24.73
N PRO A 1184 3.93 2.35 24.38
CA PRO A 1184 3.20 1.19 24.92
C PRO A 1184 3.36 1.00 26.44
N GLU A 1185 4.31 1.70 27.05
CA GLU A 1185 4.68 1.61 28.47
C GLU A 1185 4.04 2.71 29.33
N THR A 1186 2.74 2.95 29.17
CA THR A 1186 2.04 3.98 29.96
C THR A 1186 1.48 3.44 31.27
N LEU A 1187 1.62 4.22 32.35
CA LEU A 1187 0.97 3.98 33.64
C LEU A 1187 -0.54 4.25 33.51
N VAL A 1188 -1.32 3.26 33.10
CA VAL A 1188 -2.78 3.43 32.90
C VAL A 1188 -3.47 3.56 34.26
N LEU A 1189 -4.15 4.68 34.52
CA LEU A 1189 -4.88 4.93 35.77
C LEU A 1189 -6.38 4.63 35.64
N VAL A 1190 -6.96 5.05 34.51
CA VAL A 1190 -8.40 4.87 34.23
C VAL A 1190 -8.56 4.24 32.85
N LYS A 1191 -9.39 3.20 32.76
CA LYS A 1191 -9.81 2.59 31.49
C LYS A 1191 -11.25 2.96 31.14
N GLY A 1192 -11.49 3.19 29.85
CA GLY A 1192 -12.84 3.35 29.28
C GLY A 1192 -13.19 2.11 28.46
N GLY A 1193 -13.73 1.08 29.11
CA GLY A 1193 -13.77 -0.27 28.55
C GLY A 1193 -12.35 -0.88 28.51
N LYS A 1194 -11.87 -1.28 27.32
CA LYS A 1194 -10.50 -1.82 27.14
C LYS A 1194 -9.43 -0.74 26.93
N ASP A 1195 -9.85 0.50 26.65
CA ASP A 1195 -8.98 1.58 26.20
C ASP A 1195 -8.39 2.40 27.35
N ASN A 1196 -7.16 2.88 27.15
CA ASN A 1196 -6.41 3.68 28.12
C ASN A 1196 -6.94 5.12 28.19
N TYR A 1197 -7.98 5.33 28.98
CA TYR A 1197 -8.70 6.60 29.06
C TYR A 1197 -7.92 7.70 29.78
N VAL A 1198 -7.18 7.36 30.84
CA VAL A 1198 -6.18 8.26 31.46
C VAL A 1198 -4.90 7.48 31.66
N ALA A 1199 -3.86 7.88 30.94
CA ALA A 1199 -2.54 7.29 31.01
C ALA A 1199 -1.48 8.41 30.91
N PRO A 1200 -0.90 8.87 32.03
CA PRO A 1200 0.16 9.88 32.04
C PRO A 1200 1.35 9.53 31.15
N ILE A 1201 1.96 10.58 30.58
CA ILE A 1201 3.14 10.50 29.73
C ILE A 1201 4.20 11.44 30.31
N ARG A 1202 5.42 10.94 30.48
CA ARG A 1202 6.52 11.69 31.12
C ARG A 1202 7.53 12.30 30.13
N ALA A 1203 7.31 12.10 28.82
CA ALA A 1203 8.17 12.58 27.74
C ALA A 1203 9.65 12.19 27.95
N ASP A 1204 10.56 13.17 28.03
CA ASP A 1204 12.00 13.01 28.22
C ASP A 1204 12.46 13.48 29.62
N GLY A 1205 11.57 13.45 30.62
CA GLY A 1205 11.94 13.89 31.97
C GLY A 1205 11.04 13.32 33.05
N TRP A 1206 10.80 14.12 34.10
CA TRP A 1206 10.20 13.61 35.34
C TRP A 1206 8.86 14.24 35.73
N GLY A 1207 8.33 15.17 34.93
CA GLY A 1207 6.97 15.69 35.08
C GLY A 1207 5.92 14.78 34.45
N PHE A 1208 4.74 15.33 34.22
CA PHE A 1208 3.60 14.60 33.66
C PHE A 1208 2.81 15.43 32.66
N LEU A 1209 2.60 14.87 31.48
CA LEU A 1209 1.52 15.21 30.57
C LEU A 1209 0.37 14.24 30.79
N PHE A 1210 -0.78 14.77 31.19
CA PHE A 1210 -2.04 14.05 31.28
C PHE A 1210 -3.01 14.56 30.22
N ASN A 1211 -3.92 13.68 29.82
CA ASN A 1211 -5.07 14.04 28.99
C ASN A 1211 -6.23 13.06 29.25
N LEU A 1212 -7.46 13.52 29.04
CA LEU A 1212 -8.63 12.65 29.01
C LEU A 1212 -8.81 12.07 27.61
N GLY A 1213 -8.89 10.74 27.49
CA GLY A 1213 -8.96 10.02 26.21
C GLY A 1213 -10.29 10.12 25.46
N GLY A 1214 -11.09 11.16 25.72
CA GLY A 1214 -12.40 11.39 25.10
C GLY A 1214 -12.94 12.81 25.32
N PHE A 1215 -14.16 13.09 24.83
CA PHE A 1215 -14.76 14.43 24.75
C PHE A 1215 -15.99 14.63 25.65
N SER A 1216 -16.67 13.56 26.04
CA SER A 1216 -18.05 13.58 26.57
C SER A 1216 -18.16 12.90 27.94
N VAL A 1217 -17.17 13.13 28.80
CA VAL A 1217 -17.27 12.85 30.23
C VAL A 1217 -18.00 14.01 30.92
N ASP A 1218 -18.78 13.69 31.95
CA ASP A 1218 -19.35 14.71 32.81
C ASP A 1218 -18.21 15.59 33.39
N LYS A 1219 -18.35 16.92 33.33
CA LYS A 1219 -17.25 17.84 33.70
C LYS A 1219 -16.91 17.78 35.19
N GLU A 1220 -17.86 17.42 36.04
CA GLU A 1220 -17.60 17.19 37.47
C GLU A 1220 -16.78 15.91 37.65
N VAL A 1221 -17.18 14.81 37.00
CA VAL A 1221 -16.39 13.56 36.97
C VAL A 1221 -14.98 13.78 36.43
N ALA A 1222 -14.87 14.50 35.31
CA ALA A 1222 -13.61 14.81 34.67
C ALA A 1222 -12.70 15.64 35.59
N SER A 1223 -13.27 16.64 36.26
CA SER A 1223 -12.58 17.44 37.27
C SER A 1223 -12.16 16.62 38.48
N ASP A 1224 -12.97 15.65 38.91
CA ASP A 1224 -12.64 14.75 40.03
C ASP A 1224 -11.47 13.81 39.68
N ILE A 1225 -11.38 13.36 38.42
CA ILE A 1225 -10.22 12.60 37.91
C ILE A 1225 -8.97 13.48 37.91
N ILE A 1226 -9.04 14.67 37.33
CA ILE A 1226 -7.90 15.61 37.26
C ILE A 1226 -7.43 15.95 38.68
N ALA A 1227 -8.34 16.41 39.54
CA ALA A 1227 -8.05 16.73 40.92
C ALA A 1227 -7.48 15.51 41.67
N GLY A 1228 -8.00 14.31 41.42
CA GLY A 1228 -7.48 13.09 42.04
C GLY A 1228 -6.02 12.80 41.73
N THR A 1229 -5.59 12.98 40.48
CA THR A 1229 -4.18 12.82 40.14
C THR A 1229 -3.31 13.91 40.77
N ILE A 1230 -3.78 15.16 40.81
CA ILE A 1230 -3.07 16.29 41.42
C ILE A 1230 -2.91 16.05 42.93
N ILE A 1231 -3.98 15.64 43.62
CA ILE A 1231 -3.97 15.38 45.06
C ILE A 1231 -3.02 14.23 45.40
N PHE A 1232 -3.05 13.15 44.61
CA PHE A 1232 -2.10 12.05 44.80
C PHE A 1232 -0.66 12.53 44.67
N LEU A 1233 -0.35 13.20 43.56
CA LEU A 1233 0.98 13.72 43.30
C LEU A 1233 1.41 14.78 44.31
N TRP A 1234 0.49 15.55 44.90
CA TRP A 1234 0.77 16.53 45.94
C TRP A 1234 1.14 15.87 47.28
N ASN A 1235 0.46 14.77 47.60
CA ASN A 1235 0.54 14.10 48.90
C ASN A 1235 1.53 12.93 48.95
N ASN A 1236 2.07 12.48 47.83
CA ASN A 1236 2.92 11.29 47.75
C ASN A 1236 4.21 11.58 46.99
N PRO A 1237 5.29 10.83 47.29
CA PRO A 1237 6.45 10.77 46.40
C PRO A 1237 6.02 10.32 45.01
N TRP A 1238 6.62 10.92 43.98
CA TRP A 1238 6.29 10.64 42.60
C TRP A 1238 6.86 9.29 42.17
N PRO A 1239 6.10 8.49 41.38
CA PRO A 1239 6.61 7.22 40.87
C PRO A 1239 7.80 7.43 39.94
N GLN A 1240 8.78 6.54 39.97
CA GLN A 1240 9.91 6.63 39.03
C GLN A 1240 9.42 6.50 37.58
N PRO A 1241 9.94 7.31 36.63
CA PRO A 1241 9.56 7.20 35.23
C PRO A 1241 9.95 5.82 34.67
N PRO A 1242 9.03 5.08 34.01
CA PRO A 1242 9.47 4.01 33.12
C PRO A 1242 10.27 4.65 31.99
N THR A 1243 11.51 4.21 31.80
CA THR A 1243 12.35 4.64 30.69
C THR A 1243 12.25 3.57 29.61
N PRO A 1244 11.37 3.71 28.60
CA PRO A 1244 11.26 2.69 27.56
C PRO A 1244 12.62 2.56 26.87
N PRO A 1245 13.11 1.33 26.63
CA PRO A 1245 14.37 1.12 25.92
C PRO A 1245 14.25 1.68 24.50
N ARG A 1246 14.81 2.87 24.27
CA ARG A 1246 14.86 3.50 22.95
C ARG A 1246 15.83 2.75 22.06
N GLN A 1247 15.40 2.40 20.86
CA GLN A 1247 16.33 1.98 19.82
C GLN A 1247 17.16 3.19 19.38
N VAL A 1248 18.47 3.07 19.55
CA VAL A 1248 19.44 4.08 19.12
C VAL A 1248 20.25 3.49 17.97
N ALA A 1249 20.54 4.32 16.97
CA ALA A 1249 21.47 3.98 15.90
C ALA A 1249 22.91 4.29 16.34
N TRP A 1250 23.61 3.29 16.88
CA TRP A 1250 24.98 3.37 17.37
C TRP A 1250 25.98 3.27 16.22
N LYS A 1251 26.66 4.37 15.88
CA LYS A 1251 27.64 4.42 14.78
C LYS A 1251 29.01 3.89 15.22
N LEU A 1252 29.51 2.88 14.52
CA LEU A 1252 30.81 2.23 14.76
C LEU A 1252 31.90 2.76 13.79
N GLN A 1253 33.16 2.85 14.26
CA GLN A 1253 34.34 3.21 13.46
C GLN A 1253 35.67 2.70 14.05
#